data_AF-A0A8C8GDX9-F1
#
_entry.id   AF-A0A8C8GDX9-F1
#
_cell.length_a   1.000
_cell.length_b   1.000
_cell.length_c   1.000
_cell.angle_alpha   90.00
_cell.angle_beta   90.00
_cell.angle_gamma   90.00
#
_symmetry.space_group_name_H-M   'P 1'
#
loop_
_entity.id
_entity.type
_entity.pdbx_description
1 polymer ?
#
loop_
_entity_poly.entity_id
_entity_poly.type
_entity_poly.pdbx_seq_one_letter_code
_entity_poly.pdbx_strand_id
1 'polypeptide(L)'
;MLLQCGIYMVFGRSSDLVIVQHPVSVSVPLNYQVNLSVRAEGTGILNYQWFKSDEEEVFGATRPDLTVTAQRSQLYICRVNDQFCNCVFSEWVKVKVPDIAKPGLPVAWRGELHIAVHPAPQTVRQGQRLTLSCSAFGIPIPHYQWYRNGHPLLGKTTNTLQIHNAEADDRGTYLCSVSNVEEERWTEPADVDIEPSNQLKVTAPKLTATDKVALLIGNLNYSHHPDLMAPTMDVHELANLLQQLGFRVVSLLDLTREEMLAAIDKFILLLDRGVYALFYYAGHGYERSGRNYLVAIDAPQPYRPENCVCVQRVMRMMQERRTALSVVLLDTCRTWYNQDCIASEIRPLVPMGNTVYGYATCEDAEAYEVQDGGKSTGIFTKYLNKHILQPEKVTHVLEQVSEDLGRDPLVTGKQAVEIKHTLKEPRSLTDPVRTTGHTGELRLRDACWRQANELPRQKLLIFPCGVEVEVSFSALFSNVMVAFGTVKTTGPRTQDCTVTLRSTPAMEDIFSSPGRSGEMDSLLLNNLVAENTDCSLRLCGLQKLQGSLVIKVDLHYTHTGSKLRLQESKQLDIGKPLVASCDQYRGQQALVTQRQEGAPSQSMGHVSHSKQPPRQTLGQPGRPFTRKAECAAKVPTARSNEPEENDETEPQDFTF
;
A
#
# COMPACT_ATOMS: atom_id res chain seq x y z
N MET A 1 -54.49 21.16 75.28
CA MET A 1 -53.67 20.75 76.44
C MET A 1 -53.00 19.42 76.10
N LEU A 2 -51.70 19.49 75.82
CA LEU A 2 -50.66 18.44 75.98
C LEU A 2 -50.85 17.01 75.41
N LEU A 3 -50.13 16.75 74.30
CA LEU A 3 -49.05 15.76 74.11
C LEU A 3 -49.24 14.23 74.33
N GLN A 4 -49.02 13.50 73.22
CA GLN A 4 -48.08 12.37 73.01
C GLN A 4 -48.30 11.00 73.70
N CYS A 5 -48.60 9.97 72.90
CA CYS A 5 -47.65 8.89 72.60
C CYS A 5 -48.18 8.03 71.44
N GLY A 6 -47.38 7.88 70.38
CA GLY A 6 -47.77 7.20 69.15
C GLY A 6 -47.53 5.70 69.16
N ILE A 7 -48.30 5.00 68.33
CA ILE A 7 -47.82 3.82 67.60
C ILE A 7 -48.34 3.99 66.17
N TYR A 8 -47.45 4.42 65.28
CA TYR A 8 -47.63 4.20 63.85
C TYR A 8 -47.58 2.69 63.63
N MET A 9 -48.73 2.04 63.41
CA MET A 9 -48.74 0.81 62.63
C MET A 9 -48.43 1.20 61.18
N VAL A 10 -47.14 1.34 60.89
CA VAL A 10 -46.65 1.20 59.52
C VAL A 10 -47.03 -0.23 59.13
N PHE A 11 -47.98 -0.38 58.21
CA PHE A 11 -48.09 -1.59 57.42
C PHE A 11 -46.74 -1.75 56.71
N GLY A 12 -45.81 -2.46 57.35
CA GLY A 12 -44.59 -2.90 56.70
C GLY A 12 -45.01 -3.72 55.51
N ARG A 13 -44.69 -3.25 54.30
CA ARG A 13 -44.81 -4.08 53.10
C ARG A 13 -44.12 -5.40 53.42
N SER A 14 -44.87 -6.50 53.41
CA SER A 14 -44.27 -7.82 53.36
C SER A 14 -43.39 -7.83 52.12
N SER A 15 -42.07 -7.84 52.29
CA SER A 15 -41.16 -8.05 51.18
C SER A 15 -41.41 -9.47 50.67
N ASP A 16 -41.99 -9.58 49.48
CA ASP A 16 -42.14 -10.87 48.81
C ASP A 16 -40.75 -11.53 48.68
N LEU A 17 -40.69 -12.84 48.92
CA LEU A 17 -39.44 -13.59 48.80
C LEU A 17 -38.92 -13.48 47.37
N VAL A 18 -37.78 -12.82 47.19
CA VAL A 18 -37.20 -12.52 45.87
C VAL A 18 -35.70 -12.77 45.88
N ILE A 19 -35.17 -13.27 44.76
CA ILE A 19 -33.72 -13.39 44.57
C ILE A 19 -33.20 -12.07 44.02
N VAL A 20 -32.26 -11.46 44.75
CA VAL A 20 -31.63 -10.17 44.38
C VAL A 20 -30.27 -10.34 43.74
N GLN A 21 -29.63 -11.49 43.95
CA GLN A 21 -28.40 -11.88 43.25
C GLN A 21 -28.50 -13.34 42.84
N HIS A 22 -28.55 -13.55 41.52
CA HIS A 22 -28.44 -14.88 40.94
C HIS A 22 -26.97 -15.31 40.89
N PRO A 23 -26.69 -16.62 40.92
CA PRO A 23 -25.35 -17.10 40.68
C PRO A 23 -25.01 -16.89 39.20
N VAL A 24 -23.72 -16.93 38.87
CA VAL A 24 -23.25 -16.69 37.51
C VAL A 24 -22.66 -17.97 36.92
N SER A 25 -22.99 -18.25 35.66
CA SER A 25 -22.36 -19.36 34.92
C SER A 25 -20.87 -19.07 34.71
N VAL A 26 -20.03 -20.11 34.68
CA VAL A 26 -18.58 -19.98 34.54
C VAL A 26 -17.99 -20.99 33.57
N SER A 27 -16.82 -20.68 33.00
CA SER A 27 -15.97 -21.63 32.25
C SER A 27 -14.60 -21.70 32.91
N VAL A 28 -14.25 -22.83 33.50
CA VAL A 28 -13.04 -22.99 34.34
C VAL A 28 -12.28 -24.27 33.99
N PRO A 29 -10.96 -24.35 34.26
CA PRO A 29 -10.20 -25.57 34.00
C PRO A 29 -10.61 -26.70 34.94
N LEU A 30 -10.24 -27.93 34.55
CA LEU A 30 -10.47 -29.13 35.35
C LEU A 30 -9.87 -28.96 36.76
N ASN A 31 -10.66 -29.31 37.78
CA ASN A 31 -10.34 -29.21 39.20
C ASN A 31 -10.23 -27.78 39.77
N TYR A 32 -10.64 -26.74 39.02
CA TYR A 32 -10.74 -25.39 39.58
C TYR A 32 -11.85 -25.31 40.63
N GLN A 33 -11.60 -24.55 41.70
CA GLN A 33 -12.61 -24.29 42.73
C GLN A 33 -13.42 -23.04 42.37
N VAL A 34 -14.72 -23.21 42.18
CA VAL A 34 -15.67 -22.14 41.86
C VAL A 34 -16.54 -21.89 43.07
N ASN A 35 -16.77 -20.62 43.40
CA ASN A 35 -17.78 -20.24 44.38
C ASN A 35 -19.03 -19.69 43.66
N LEU A 36 -20.17 -20.36 43.85
CA LEU A 36 -21.47 -19.92 43.35
C LEU A 36 -22.23 -19.24 44.48
N SER A 37 -22.69 -18.00 44.26
CA SER A 37 -23.34 -17.20 45.30
C SER A 37 -24.76 -16.81 44.91
N VAL A 38 -25.70 -16.98 45.84
CA VAL A 38 -27.09 -16.52 45.74
C VAL A 38 -27.39 -15.57 46.89
N ARG A 39 -28.12 -14.48 46.62
CA ARG A 39 -28.66 -13.59 47.65
C ARG A 39 -30.16 -13.41 47.41
N ALA A 40 -30.94 -13.48 48.49
CA ALA A 40 -32.38 -13.31 48.45
C ALA A 40 -32.84 -12.39 49.59
N GLU A 41 -33.94 -11.70 49.36
CA GLU A 41 -34.62 -10.85 50.33
C GLU A 41 -36.01 -11.43 50.60
N GLY A 42 -36.45 -11.40 51.85
CA GLY A 42 -37.75 -11.91 52.27
C GLY A 42 -38.00 -11.66 53.75
N THR A 43 -39.23 -11.87 54.21
CA THR A 43 -39.59 -11.69 55.62
C THR A 43 -39.26 -12.93 56.44
N GLY A 44 -38.23 -12.87 57.28
CA GLY A 44 -37.86 -13.95 58.21
C GLY A 44 -36.56 -14.68 57.87
N ILE A 45 -36.35 -15.86 58.48
CA ILE A 45 -35.13 -16.66 58.27
C ILE A 45 -35.24 -17.39 56.92
N LEU A 46 -34.25 -17.16 56.06
CA LEU A 46 -34.15 -17.79 54.74
C LEU A 46 -33.31 -19.07 54.82
N ASN A 47 -33.82 -20.14 54.22
CA ASN A 47 -33.14 -21.42 54.08
C ASN A 47 -32.76 -21.62 52.62
N TYR A 48 -31.58 -22.19 52.39
CA TYR A 48 -31.02 -22.44 51.06
C TYR A 48 -30.85 -23.95 50.87
N GLN A 49 -31.01 -24.42 49.65
CA GLN A 49 -30.63 -25.77 49.27
C GLN A 49 -30.20 -25.79 47.80
N TRP A 50 -29.02 -26.33 47.52
CA TRP A 50 -28.52 -26.48 46.15
C TRP A 50 -28.82 -27.85 45.55
N PHE A 51 -29.07 -27.85 44.24
CA PHE A 51 -29.38 -29.02 43.43
C PHE A 51 -28.49 -29.06 42.19
N LYS A 52 -28.25 -30.26 41.67
CA LYS A 52 -27.62 -30.51 40.36
C LYS A 52 -28.68 -30.82 39.29
N SER A 53 -28.27 -30.96 38.04
CA SER A 53 -29.17 -31.12 36.87
C SER A 53 -30.00 -32.40 36.86
N ASP A 54 -29.66 -33.35 37.72
CA ASP A 54 -30.36 -34.62 37.99
C ASP A 54 -31.40 -34.49 39.12
N GLU A 55 -31.67 -33.27 39.58
CA GLU A 55 -32.50 -32.96 40.76
C GLU A 55 -31.98 -33.57 42.07
N GLU A 56 -30.73 -34.07 42.06
CA GLU A 56 -30.09 -34.56 43.27
C GLU A 56 -29.68 -33.39 44.17
N GLU A 57 -30.04 -33.49 45.44
CA GLU A 57 -29.60 -32.56 46.46
C GLU A 57 -28.08 -32.66 46.63
N VAL A 58 -27.42 -31.49 46.59
CA VAL A 58 -26.03 -31.42 47.01
C VAL A 58 -26.01 -31.51 48.54
N PHE A 59 -25.63 -32.68 49.04
CA PHE A 59 -25.65 -32.97 50.48
C PHE A 59 -24.91 -31.89 51.29
N GLY A 60 -25.61 -31.29 52.27
CA GLY A 60 -25.05 -30.27 53.16
C GLY A 60 -24.91 -28.87 52.55
N ALA A 61 -25.33 -28.65 51.31
CA ALA A 61 -25.27 -27.36 50.64
C ALA A 61 -26.45 -26.44 51.03
N THR A 62 -26.52 -26.08 52.31
CA THR A 62 -27.61 -25.28 52.90
C THR A 62 -27.28 -23.80 53.06
N ARG A 63 -26.18 -23.35 52.46
CA ARG A 63 -25.67 -21.97 52.54
C ARG A 63 -25.95 -21.21 51.24
N PRO A 64 -26.00 -19.86 51.30
CA PRO A 64 -26.15 -19.02 50.12
C PRO A 64 -24.95 -19.10 49.16
N ASP A 65 -23.79 -19.53 49.63
CA ASP A 65 -22.57 -19.74 48.85
C ASP A 65 -22.25 -21.24 48.75
N LEU A 66 -21.98 -21.73 47.54
CA LEU A 66 -21.62 -23.11 47.24
C LEU A 66 -20.25 -23.16 46.55
N THR A 67 -19.27 -23.75 47.23
CA THR A 67 -17.96 -24.04 46.64
C THR A 67 -17.97 -25.40 45.93
N VAL A 68 -17.65 -25.41 44.64
CA VAL A 68 -17.63 -26.62 43.80
C VAL A 68 -16.24 -26.79 43.18
N THR A 69 -15.68 -28.00 43.25
CA THR A 69 -14.52 -28.38 42.44
C THR A 69 -14.99 -28.85 41.08
N ALA A 70 -14.59 -28.16 40.01
CA ALA A 70 -15.08 -28.39 38.66
C ALA A 70 -14.46 -29.65 38.02
N GLN A 71 -15.05 -30.82 38.30
CA GLN A 71 -14.61 -32.11 37.73
C GLN A 71 -15.27 -32.43 36.39
N ARG A 72 -16.49 -31.94 36.16
CA ARG A 72 -17.25 -32.10 34.92
C ARG A 72 -18.17 -30.92 34.69
N SER A 73 -18.59 -30.72 33.45
CA SER A 73 -19.61 -29.71 33.14
C SER A 73 -20.93 -30.09 33.82
N GLN A 74 -21.49 -29.20 34.63
CA GLN A 74 -22.65 -29.48 35.48
C GLN A 74 -23.51 -28.22 35.67
N LEU A 75 -24.84 -28.37 35.66
CA LEU A 75 -25.75 -27.30 36.03
C LEU A 75 -26.06 -27.36 37.53
N TYR A 76 -26.23 -26.18 38.13
CA TYR A 76 -26.64 -25.99 39.51
C TYR A 76 -27.81 -25.00 39.60
N ILE A 77 -28.68 -25.23 40.57
CA ILE A 77 -29.75 -24.30 40.94
C ILE A 77 -29.87 -24.25 42.46
N CYS A 78 -30.22 -23.10 43.00
CA CYS A 78 -30.47 -22.92 44.42
C CYS A 78 -31.96 -22.68 44.66
N ARG A 79 -32.56 -23.46 45.56
CA ARG A 79 -33.86 -23.18 46.14
C ARG A 79 -33.68 -22.32 47.37
N VAL A 80 -34.45 -21.25 47.47
CA VAL A 80 -34.56 -20.42 48.67
C VAL A 80 -35.99 -20.51 49.19
N ASN A 81 -36.15 -20.82 50.47
CA ASN A 81 -37.45 -20.86 51.12
C ASN A 81 -37.45 -20.15 52.47
N ASP A 82 -38.59 -19.57 52.84
CA ASP A 82 -38.78 -18.91 54.13
C ASP A 82 -39.53 -19.82 55.13
N GLN A 83 -39.75 -19.29 56.33
CA GLN A 83 -40.53 -19.94 57.40
C GLN A 83 -42.04 -20.06 57.11
N PHE A 84 -42.54 -19.37 56.08
CA PHE A 84 -43.95 -19.36 55.67
C PHE A 84 -44.21 -20.30 54.48
N CYS A 85 -43.23 -21.14 54.14
CA CYS A 85 -43.27 -22.07 53.00
C CYS A 85 -43.32 -21.40 51.62
N ASN A 86 -42.96 -20.11 51.51
CA ASN A 86 -42.71 -19.50 50.20
C ASN A 86 -41.41 -20.06 49.63
N CYS A 87 -41.36 -20.27 48.32
CA CYS A 87 -40.24 -20.92 47.65
C CYS A 87 -39.93 -20.25 46.31
N VAL A 88 -38.69 -19.86 46.12
CA VAL A 88 -38.16 -19.34 44.86
C VAL A 88 -36.89 -20.08 44.45
N PHE A 89 -36.63 -20.14 43.16
CA PHE A 89 -35.46 -20.79 42.61
C PHE A 89 -34.58 -19.77 41.89
N SER A 90 -33.27 -19.91 42.03
CA SER A 90 -32.34 -19.16 41.20
C SER A 90 -32.45 -19.56 39.73
N GLU A 91 -31.91 -18.74 38.84
CA GLU A 91 -31.57 -19.20 37.50
C GLU A 91 -30.60 -20.39 37.57
N TRP A 92 -30.73 -21.28 36.58
CA TRP A 92 -29.77 -22.36 36.38
C TRP A 92 -28.43 -21.79 35.96
N VAL A 93 -27.36 -22.21 36.65
CA VAL A 93 -25.99 -21.82 36.30
C VAL A 93 -25.16 -23.00 35.86
N LYS A 94 -24.39 -22.80 34.81
CA LYS A 94 -23.50 -23.81 34.26
C LYS A 94 -22.08 -23.58 34.76
N VAL A 95 -21.54 -24.57 35.46
CA VAL A 95 -20.08 -24.69 35.64
C VAL A 95 -19.57 -25.51 34.46
N LYS A 96 -19.01 -24.85 33.44
CA LYS A 96 -18.48 -25.48 32.23
C LYS A 96 -17.01 -25.83 32.44
N VAL A 97 -16.67 -27.08 32.16
CA VAL A 97 -15.28 -27.59 32.12
C VAL A 97 -14.99 -27.95 30.67
N PRO A 98 -14.31 -27.09 29.89
CA PRO A 98 -13.95 -27.39 28.51
C PRO A 98 -12.79 -28.41 28.47
N ASP A 99 -12.83 -29.31 27.49
CA ASP A 99 -11.80 -30.32 27.27
C ASP A 99 -10.58 -29.69 26.57
N ILE A 100 -9.58 -29.28 27.36
CA ILE A 100 -8.38 -28.57 26.89
C ILE A 100 -7.14 -29.22 27.51
N ALA A 101 -6.33 -29.87 26.68
CA ALA A 101 -5.16 -30.63 27.14
C ALA A 101 -4.02 -29.77 27.72
N LYS A 102 -3.86 -28.54 27.21
CA LYS A 102 -2.83 -27.57 27.67
C LYS A 102 -3.45 -26.18 27.78
N PRO A 103 -4.01 -25.81 28.93
CA PRO A 103 -4.85 -24.62 29.05
C PRO A 103 -4.08 -23.30 29.09
N GLY A 104 -2.74 -23.30 29.18
CA GLY A 104 -1.93 -22.08 29.07
C GLY A 104 -2.20 -21.00 30.14
N LEU A 105 -2.88 -21.36 31.23
CA LEU A 105 -3.37 -20.41 32.22
C LEU A 105 -2.23 -19.69 32.96
N PRO A 106 -2.40 -18.39 33.25
CA PRO A 106 -1.52 -17.67 34.18
C PRO A 106 -1.51 -18.34 35.56
N VAL A 107 -0.34 -18.33 36.23
CA VAL A 107 -0.14 -18.94 37.56
C VAL A 107 -1.09 -18.37 38.63
N ALA A 108 -1.61 -17.15 38.44
CA ALA A 108 -2.47 -16.44 39.36
C ALA A 108 -3.84 -16.06 38.74
N TRP A 109 -4.40 -16.89 37.86
CA TRP A 109 -5.69 -16.63 37.22
C TRP A 109 -6.84 -16.52 38.23
N ARG A 110 -7.57 -15.40 38.22
CA ARG A 110 -8.63 -15.05 39.18
C ARG A 110 -10.04 -15.07 38.60
N GLY A 111 -10.19 -15.50 37.35
CA GLY A 111 -11.49 -15.58 36.68
C GLY A 111 -11.60 -14.68 35.45
N GLU A 112 -10.57 -13.88 35.14
CA GLU A 112 -10.51 -13.05 33.95
C GLU A 112 -10.65 -13.87 32.65
N LEU A 113 -11.17 -13.26 31.60
CA LEU A 113 -11.34 -13.89 30.30
C LEU A 113 -9.98 -14.25 29.71
N HIS A 114 -9.79 -15.55 29.47
CA HIS A 114 -8.57 -16.08 28.90
C HIS A 114 -8.87 -17.03 27.76
N ILE A 115 -8.41 -16.68 26.55
CA ILE A 115 -8.51 -17.55 25.38
C ILE A 115 -7.40 -18.60 25.49
N ALA A 116 -7.79 -19.86 25.65
CA ALA A 116 -6.87 -20.99 25.82
C ALA A 116 -6.63 -21.76 24.52
N VAL A 117 -7.56 -21.65 23.55
CA VAL A 117 -7.42 -22.27 22.23
C VAL A 117 -7.76 -21.24 21.16
N HIS A 118 -6.80 -20.98 20.29
CA HIS A 118 -6.96 -20.19 19.08
C HIS A 118 -7.31 -21.10 17.88
N PRO A 119 -8.07 -20.61 16.90
CA PRO A 119 -8.29 -21.35 15.67
C PRO A 119 -6.96 -21.52 14.92
N ALA A 120 -6.75 -22.70 14.34
CA ALA A 120 -5.56 -22.97 13.54
C ALA A 120 -5.85 -22.77 12.04
N PRO A 121 -4.89 -22.28 11.24
CA PRO A 121 -5.01 -22.26 9.79
C PRO A 121 -5.26 -23.67 9.23
N GLN A 122 -6.12 -23.79 8.21
CA GLN A 122 -6.52 -25.08 7.65
C GLN A 122 -6.74 -25.00 6.14
N THR A 123 -6.33 -26.06 5.45
CA THR A 123 -6.70 -26.30 4.04
C THR A 123 -7.67 -27.47 3.98
N VAL A 124 -8.87 -27.23 3.44
CA VAL A 124 -9.96 -28.22 3.40
C VAL A 124 -10.41 -28.41 1.96
N ARG A 125 -10.75 -29.63 1.54
CA ARG A 125 -11.32 -29.81 0.20
C ARG A 125 -12.76 -29.33 0.14
N GLN A 126 -13.16 -28.72 -0.95
CA GLN A 126 -14.53 -28.39 -1.28
C GLN A 126 -15.40 -29.63 -1.09
N GLY A 127 -16.59 -29.48 -0.53
CA GLY A 127 -17.39 -30.65 -0.16
C GLY A 127 -17.10 -31.19 1.24
N GLN A 128 -15.91 -30.96 1.80
CA GLN A 128 -15.54 -31.46 3.11
C GLN A 128 -15.93 -30.49 4.23
N ARG A 129 -15.92 -31.01 5.44
CA ARG A 129 -16.26 -30.28 6.65
C ARG A 129 -15.06 -29.46 7.13
N LEU A 130 -15.21 -28.15 7.19
CA LEU A 130 -14.30 -27.25 7.91
C LEU A 130 -14.71 -27.18 9.38
N THR A 131 -13.74 -27.29 10.29
CA THR A 131 -13.96 -27.16 11.74
C THR A 131 -12.87 -26.31 12.37
N LEU A 132 -13.23 -25.10 12.81
CA LEU A 132 -12.38 -24.24 13.60
C LEU A 132 -12.84 -24.24 15.06
N SER A 133 -11.90 -24.20 16.00
CA SER A 133 -12.18 -24.24 17.43
C SER A 133 -11.59 -23.02 18.12
N CYS A 134 -12.35 -22.45 19.03
CA CYS A 134 -11.93 -21.39 19.94
C CYS A 134 -12.46 -21.71 21.33
N SER A 135 -11.61 -21.83 22.34
CA SER A 135 -12.03 -22.14 23.70
C SER A 135 -11.42 -21.16 24.69
N ALA A 136 -12.20 -20.79 25.71
CA ALA A 136 -11.83 -19.78 26.67
C ALA A 136 -12.34 -20.12 28.08
N PHE A 137 -11.61 -19.61 29.07
CA PHE A 137 -12.00 -19.59 30.47
C PHE A 137 -12.48 -18.20 30.85
N GLY A 138 -13.40 -18.12 31.82
CA GLY A 138 -13.95 -16.86 32.30
C GLY A 138 -15.02 -17.06 33.38
N ILE A 139 -15.04 -16.11 34.32
CA ILE A 139 -16.03 -15.91 35.37
C ILE A 139 -16.44 -14.43 35.27
N PRO A 140 -17.51 -14.05 34.54
CA PRO A 140 -18.61 -14.88 33.99
C PRO A 140 -18.29 -15.71 32.74
N ILE A 141 -19.16 -16.67 32.43
CA ILE A 141 -19.00 -17.60 31.29
C ILE A 141 -18.82 -16.84 29.96
N PRO A 142 -17.85 -17.25 29.12
CA PRO A 142 -17.63 -16.59 27.83
C PRO A 142 -18.70 -16.93 26.78
N HIS A 143 -19.02 -15.92 25.98
CA HIS A 143 -19.78 -15.98 24.73
C HIS A 143 -18.83 -15.89 23.53
N TYR A 144 -19.25 -16.43 22.38
CA TYR A 144 -18.44 -16.47 21.17
C TYR A 144 -19.19 -15.83 20.01
N GLN A 145 -18.45 -15.21 19.10
CA GLN A 145 -18.96 -14.76 17.81
C GLN A 145 -17.85 -14.91 16.75
N TRP A 146 -18.12 -15.67 15.69
CA TRP A 146 -17.18 -15.87 14.60
C TRP A 146 -17.27 -14.77 13.54
N TYR A 147 -16.13 -14.45 12.95
CA TYR A 147 -15.98 -13.49 11.87
C TYR A 147 -15.21 -14.13 10.71
N ARG A 148 -15.55 -13.72 9.48
CA ARG A 148 -14.83 -14.07 8.25
C ARG A 148 -14.54 -12.79 7.48
N ASN A 149 -13.27 -12.53 7.18
CA ASN A 149 -12.81 -11.33 6.46
C ASN A 149 -13.37 -10.03 7.08
N GLY A 150 -13.38 -9.95 8.42
CA GLY A 150 -13.90 -8.79 9.16
C GLY A 150 -15.43 -8.72 9.31
N HIS A 151 -16.20 -9.62 8.69
CA HIS A 151 -17.67 -9.63 8.79
C HIS A 151 -18.19 -10.72 9.74
N PRO A 152 -19.19 -10.43 10.58
CA PRO A 152 -19.75 -11.41 11.52
C PRO A 152 -20.51 -12.52 10.78
N LEU A 153 -20.24 -13.76 11.13
CA LEU A 153 -21.00 -14.93 10.68
C LEU A 153 -22.23 -15.09 11.57
N LEU A 154 -23.40 -14.67 11.08
CA LEU A 154 -24.64 -14.68 11.84
C LEU A 154 -24.99 -16.07 12.37
N GLY A 155 -25.35 -16.14 13.65
CA GLY A 155 -25.72 -17.38 14.33
C GLY A 155 -24.57 -18.34 14.64
N LYS A 156 -23.31 -17.97 14.31
CA LYS A 156 -22.12 -18.76 14.66
C LYS A 156 -21.55 -18.26 15.99
N THR A 157 -22.19 -18.68 17.08
CA THR A 157 -21.91 -18.21 18.45
C THR A 157 -21.39 -19.29 19.40
N THR A 158 -20.96 -20.43 18.84
CA THR A 158 -20.40 -21.56 19.59
C THR A 158 -18.87 -21.51 19.60
N ASN A 159 -18.27 -22.22 20.55
CA ASN A 159 -16.82 -22.38 20.68
C ASN A 159 -16.19 -23.21 19.52
N THR A 160 -17.01 -23.72 18.62
CA THR A 160 -16.57 -24.39 17.39
C THR A 160 -17.39 -23.86 16.22
N LEU A 161 -16.72 -23.43 15.15
CA LEU A 161 -17.34 -23.11 13.87
C LEU A 161 -17.27 -24.35 12.99
N GLN A 162 -18.44 -24.83 12.57
CA GLN A 162 -18.56 -25.91 11.59
C GLN A 162 -19.24 -25.41 10.31
N ILE A 163 -18.58 -25.69 9.19
CA ILE A 163 -19.14 -25.57 7.85
C ILE A 163 -19.15 -26.99 7.26
N HIS A 164 -20.33 -27.57 7.12
CA HIS A 164 -20.47 -29.00 6.77
C HIS A 164 -20.04 -29.31 5.34
N ASN A 165 -20.25 -28.36 4.43
CA ASN A 165 -19.88 -28.42 3.03
C ASN A 165 -19.14 -27.13 2.71
N ALA A 166 -17.81 -27.16 2.80
CA ALA A 166 -17.01 -25.97 2.52
C ALA A 166 -17.02 -25.67 1.02
N GLU A 167 -17.30 -24.41 0.68
CA GLU A 167 -17.33 -23.89 -0.69
C GLU A 167 -16.24 -22.84 -0.90
N ALA A 168 -15.98 -22.45 -2.15
CA ALA A 168 -14.92 -21.49 -2.46
C ALA A 168 -15.11 -20.14 -1.73
N ASP A 169 -16.35 -19.74 -1.51
CA ASP A 169 -16.72 -18.51 -0.79
C ASP A 169 -16.47 -18.61 0.72
N ASP A 170 -16.18 -19.80 1.24
CA ASP A 170 -15.76 -20.02 2.62
C ASP A 170 -14.25 -19.82 2.84
N ARG A 171 -13.48 -19.52 1.78
CA ARG A 171 -12.08 -19.11 1.90
C ARG A 171 -11.99 -17.75 2.60
N GLY A 172 -10.99 -17.60 3.46
CA GLY A 172 -10.66 -16.31 4.06
C GLY A 172 -10.02 -16.43 5.44
N THR A 173 -9.85 -15.29 6.07
CA THR A 173 -9.29 -15.19 7.42
C THR A 173 -10.43 -15.22 8.44
N TYR A 174 -10.34 -16.15 9.38
CA TYR A 174 -11.33 -16.36 10.43
C TYR A 174 -10.81 -15.87 11.78
N LEU A 175 -11.67 -15.17 12.50
CA LEU A 175 -11.44 -14.68 13.86
C LEU A 175 -12.62 -15.09 14.75
N CYS A 176 -12.36 -15.31 16.03
CA CYS A 176 -13.42 -15.43 17.03
C CYS A 176 -13.28 -14.28 18.04
N SER A 177 -14.34 -13.50 18.19
CA SER A 177 -14.50 -12.66 19.37
C SER A 177 -15.03 -13.53 20.51
N VAL A 178 -14.41 -13.41 21.66
CA VAL A 178 -14.82 -14.02 22.92
C VAL A 178 -15.12 -12.89 23.88
N SER A 179 -16.31 -12.88 24.47
CA SER A 179 -16.72 -11.81 25.38
C SER A 179 -17.51 -12.32 26.57
N ASN A 180 -17.49 -11.58 27.67
CA ASN A 180 -18.44 -11.71 28.76
C ASN A 180 -19.02 -10.31 29.07
N VAL A 181 -19.75 -10.16 30.18
CA VAL A 181 -20.34 -8.87 30.55
C VAL A 181 -19.32 -7.81 30.97
N GLU A 182 -18.04 -8.17 31.16
CA GLU A 182 -16.98 -7.29 31.66
C GLU A 182 -15.92 -6.97 30.60
N GLU A 183 -15.60 -7.90 29.70
CA GLU A 183 -14.53 -7.76 28.72
C GLU A 183 -14.79 -8.49 27.39
N GLU A 184 -14.07 -8.07 26.35
CA GLU A 184 -14.01 -8.70 25.03
C GLU A 184 -12.55 -8.93 24.62
N ARG A 185 -12.26 -10.10 24.05
CA ARG A 185 -10.95 -10.47 23.51
C ARG A 185 -11.10 -11.18 22.17
N TRP A 186 -10.09 -11.01 21.32
CA TRP A 186 -10.06 -11.59 19.99
C TRP A 186 -9.00 -12.68 19.90
N THR A 187 -9.28 -13.73 19.13
CA THR A 187 -8.27 -14.76 18.82
C THR A 187 -7.21 -14.24 17.85
N GLU A 188 -6.08 -14.94 17.75
CA GLU A 188 -5.24 -14.88 16.56
C GLU A 188 -6.03 -15.29 15.30
N PRO A 189 -5.71 -14.74 14.13
CA PRO A 189 -6.36 -15.07 12.87
C PRO A 189 -6.01 -16.48 12.39
N ALA A 190 -6.98 -17.18 11.80
CA ALA A 190 -6.78 -18.46 11.13
C ALA A 190 -7.15 -18.35 9.65
N ASP A 191 -6.16 -18.53 8.77
CA ASP A 191 -6.39 -18.55 7.33
C ASP A 191 -6.92 -19.92 6.90
N VAL A 192 -8.06 -19.90 6.21
CA VAL A 192 -8.70 -21.09 5.67
C VAL A 192 -8.65 -21.05 4.16
N ASP A 193 -8.09 -22.12 3.57
CA ASP A 193 -8.08 -22.34 2.14
C ASP A 193 -8.97 -23.52 1.74
N ILE A 194 -9.67 -23.41 0.60
CA ILE A 194 -10.59 -24.44 0.09
C ILE A 194 -10.09 -25.00 -1.25
N GLU A 195 -9.73 -26.29 -1.27
CA GLU A 195 -9.23 -27.02 -2.45
C GLU A 195 -10.36 -27.72 -3.24
N PRO A 196 -10.49 -27.62 -4.58
CA PRO A 196 -11.58 -28.23 -5.33
C PRO A 196 -11.69 -29.78 -5.20
N SER A 197 -12.90 -30.34 -5.20
CA SER A 197 -13.15 -31.74 -4.78
C SER A 197 -12.89 -32.85 -5.82
N ASN A 198 -12.71 -32.53 -7.11
CA ASN A 198 -12.37 -33.55 -8.10
C ASN A 198 -11.73 -32.96 -9.36
N GLN A 199 -10.42 -33.12 -9.50
CA GLN A 199 -9.74 -33.42 -10.76
C GLN A 199 -8.34 -33.95 -10.44
N LEU A 200 -8.00 -35.11 -11.04
CA LEU A 200 -6.66 -35.40 -11.58
C LEU A 200 -5.94 -34.08 -11.84
N LYS A 201 -4.72 -33.86 -11.33
CA LYS A 201 -3.81 -32.73 -11.61
C LYS A 201 -4.13 -31.97 -12.92
N VAL A 202 -5.21 -31.20 -12.90
CA VAL A 202 -5.56 -30.13 -13.81
C VAL A 202 -5.40 -29.01 -12.84
N THR A 203 -4.16 -28.51 -12.79
CA THR A 203 -3.91 -27.13 -12.37
C THR A 203 -5.09 -26.33 -12.89
N ALA A 204 -5.87 -25.69 -12.01
CA ALA A 204 -6.77 -24.61 -12.45
C ALA A 204 -6.00 -23.85 -13.52
N PRO A 205 -6.54 -23.68 -14.75
CA PRO A 205 -5.72 -23.27 -15.89
C PRO A 205 -4.95 -22.06 -15.43
N LYS A 206 -3.62 -22.24 -15.28
CA LYS A 206 -2.76 -21.21 -14.71
C LYS A 206 -3.10 -19.96 -15.51
N LEU A 207 -3.68 -18.95 -14.87
CA LEU A 207 -4.18 -17.79 -15.59
C LEU A 207 -3.00 -17.26 -16.37
N THR A 208 -3.20 -17.00 -17.65
CA THR A 208 -2.12 -16.58 -18.53
C THR A 208 -2.44 -15.24 -19.11
N ALA A 209 -1.42 -14.40 -19.18
CA ALA A 209 -1.46 -13.19 -19.97
C ALA A 209 -1.14 -13.53 -21.43
N THR A 210 -1.76 -12.84 -22.40
CA THR A 210 -1.31 -12.90 -23.79
C THR A 210 0.03 -12.17 -23.97
N ASP A 211 0.26 -11.16 -23.13
CA ASP A 211 1.52 -10.43 -22.94
C ASP A 211 1.41 -9.58 -21.67
N LYS A 212 2.53 -9.02 -21.19
CA LYS A 212 2.57 -8.14 -20.01
C LYS A 212 3.29 -6.84 -20.36
N VAL A 213 2.64 -5.70 -20.15
CA VAL A 213 3.17 -4.38 -20.53
C VAL A 213 3.03 -3.42 -19.36
N ALA A 214 4.09 -2.66 -19.08
CA ALA A 214 4.11 -1.66 -18.05
C ALA A 214 4.62 -0.31 -18.55
N LEU A 215 3.94 0.76 -18.16
CA LEU A 215 4.41 2.14 -18.30
C LEU A 215 4.65 2.73 -16.91
N LEU A 216 5.89 3.12 -16.64
CA LEU A 216 6.31 3.75 -15.39
C LEU A 216 6.75 5.19 -15.69
N ILE A 217 6.17 6.16 -14.99
CA ILE A 217 6.52 7.58 -15.11
C ILE A 217 6.97 8.10 -13.75
N GLY A 218 8.14 8.72 -13.69
CA GLY A 218 8.64 9.42 -12.51
C GLY A 218 8.87 10.90 -12.81
N ASN A 219 8.14 11.80 -12.15
CA ASN A 219 8.32 13.24 -12.33
C ASN A 219 8.96 13.85 -11.09
N LEU A 220 10.08 14.55 -11.27
CA LEU A 220 10.97 14.99 -10.19
C LEU A 220 11.24 16.47 -10.22
N ASN A 221 11.66 16.99 -11.38
CA ASN A 221 12.19 18.34 -11.54
C ASN A 221 11.09 19.27 -12.05
N TYR A 222 10.31 19.87 -11.15
CA TYR A 222 9.15 20.67 -11.53
C TYR A 222 9.54 22.14 -11.75
N SER A 223 9.07 22.73 -12.85
CA SER A 223 9.44 24.11 -13.20
C SER A 223 8.87 25.16 -12.24
N HIS A 224 7.72 24.87 -11.61
CA HIS A 224 6.99 25.81 -10.75
C HIS A 224 6.57 25.21 -9.40
N HIS A 225 7.06 24.01 -9.05
CA HIS A 225 6.67 23.27 -7.83
C HIS A 225 7.91 22.66 -7.16
N PRO A 226 7.84 22.24 -5.89
CA PRO A 226 8.99 21.63 -5.22
C PRO A 226 9.47 20.35 -5.92
N ASP A 227 10.77 20.22 -6.07
CA ASP A 227 11.40 19.02 -6.64
C ASP A 227 11.29 17.82 -5.71
N LEU A 228 11.20 16.64 -6.31
CA LEU A 228 11.21 15.34 -5.64
C LEU A 228 12.51 14.59 -5.92
N MET A 229 12.82 13.60 -5.08
CA MET A 229 14.07 12.85 -5.17
C MET A 229 13.84 11.34 -5.35
N ALA A 230 12.85 10.79 -4.66
CA ALA A 230 12.53 9.36 -4.70
C ALA A 230 12.13 8.77 -6.06
N PRO A 231 11.39 9.47 -6.95
CA PRO A 231 10.83 8.84 -8.16
C PRO A 231 11.87 8.19 -9.09
N THR A 232 13.14 8.62 -9.03
CA THR A 232 14.22 8.00 -9.83
C THR A 232 14.45 6.56 -9.40
N MET A 233 14.68 6.34 -8.09
CA MET A 233 14.95 5.02 -7.55
C MET A 233 13.71 4.15 -7.59
N ASP A 234 12.55 4.74 -7.29
CA ASP A 234 11.28 4.03 -7.29
C ASP A 234 10.97 3.42 -8.66
N VAL A 235 11.06 4.25 -9.72
CA VAL A 235 10.84 3.79 -11.10
C VAL A 235 11.92 2.78 -11.53
N HIS A 236 13.18 3.00 -11.16
CA HIS A 236 14.28 2.14 -11.56
C HIS A 236 14.15 0.73 -10.95
N GLU A 237 13.94 0.63 -9.64
CA GLU A 237 13.82 -0.65 -8.95
C GLU A 237 12.56 -1.41 -9.38
N LEU A 238 11.41 -0.71 -9.46
CA LEU A 238 10.17 -1.33 -9.90
C LEU A 238 10.25 -1.82 -11.35
N ALA A 239 10.91 -1.06 -12.24
CA ALA A 239 11.14 -1.49 -13.62
C ALA A 239 11.92 -2.82 -13.68
N ASN A 240 12.99 -2.95 -12.89
CA ASN A 240 13.81 -4.16 -12.85
C ASN A 240 13.00 -5.37 -12.34
N LEU A 241 12.17 -5.19 -11.30
CA LEU A 241 11.32 -6.25 -10.76
C LEU A 241 10.24 -6.68 -11.76
N LEU A 242 9.60 -5.73 -12.45
CA LEU A 242 8.60 -6.03 -13.47
C LEU A 242 9.23 -6.72 -14.70
N GLN A 243 10.45 -6.34 -15.09
CA GLN A 243 11.19 -7.05 -16.14
C GLN A 243 11.49 -8.51 -15.75
N GLN A 244 11.83 -8.80 -14.49
CA GLN A 244 11.99 -10.17 -13.99
C GLN A 244 10.69 -10.98 -14.06
N LEU A 245 9.55 -10.31 -13.89
CA LEU A 245 8.23 -10.90 -14.09
C LEU A 245 7.88 -11.07 -15.59
N GLY A 246 8.72 -10.62 -16.52
CA GLY A 246 8.46 -10.72 -17.96
C GLY A 246 7.54 -9.63 -18.51
N PHE A 247 7.46 -8.47 -17.84
CA PHE A 247 6.83 -7.29 -18.41
C PHE A 247 7.74 -6.61 -19.43
N ARG A 248 7.11 -6.10 -20.49
CA ARG A 248 7.68 -5.08 -21.37
C ARG A 248 7.54 -3.73 -20.70
N VAL A 249 8.61 -3.26 -20.09
CA VAL A 249 8.61 -2.01 -19.34
C VAL A 249 9.05 -0.86 -20.26
N VAL A 250 8.34 0.25 -20.17
CA VAL A 250 8.79 1.57 -20.65
C VAL A 250 8.85 2.46 -19.42
N SER A 251 10.05 2.93 -19.07
CA SER A 251 10.28 3.78 -17.90
C SER A 251 10.76 5.16 -18.35
N LEU A 252 10.09 6.21 -17.88
CA LEU A 252 10.32 7.58 -18.33
C LEU A 252 10.41 8.53 -17.13
N LEU A 253 11.39 9.43 -17.17
CA LEU A 253 11.56 10.49 -16.17
C LEU A 253 11.26 11.87 -16.73
N ASP A 254 10.77 12.76 -15.86
CA ASP A 254 10.59 14.20 -16.10
C ASP A 254 9.87 14.49 -17.44
N LEU A 255 8.58 14.16 -17.46
CA LEU A 255 7.73 14.36 -18.63
C LEU A 255 6.86 15.61 -18.51
N THR A 256 6.81 16.38 -19.60
CA THR A 256 5.80 17.43 -19.77
C THR A 256 4.41 16.80 -19.97
N ARG A 257 3.35 17.60 -19.85
CA ARG A 257 1.99 17.08 -20.06
C ARG A 257 1.81 16.45 -21.45
N GLU A 258 2.34 17.09 -22.49
CA GLU A 258 2.27 16.58 -23.86
C GLU A 258 3.04 15.25 -23.99
N GLU A 259 4.22 15.17 -23.39
CA GLU A 259 5.04 13.95 -23.38
C GLU A 259 4.37 12.81 -22.61
N MET A 260 3.73 13.09 -21.45
CA MET A 260 2.95 12.12 -20.68
C MET A 260 1.80 11.55 -21.51
N LEU A 261 1.03 12.41 -22.19
CA LEU A 261 -0.07 11.99 -23.05
C LEU A 261 0.43 11.11 -24.21
N ALA A 262 1.51 11.52 -24.87
CA ALA A 262 2.12 10.74 -25.95
C ALA A 262 2.66 9.37 -25.47
N ALA A 263 3.24 9.32 -24.27
CA ALA A 263 3.70 8.07 -23.65
C ALA A 263 2.52 7.14 -23.32
N ILE A 264 1.43 7.68 -22.77
CA ILE A 264 0.21 6.94 -22.49
C ILE A 264 -0.40 6.41 -23.79
N ASP A 265 -0.51 7.22 -24.83
CA ASP A 265 -1.06 6.77 -26.12
C ASP A 265 -0.26 5.59 -26.70
N LYS A 266 1.08 5.65 -26.61
CA LYS A 266 1.96 4.53 -27.01
C LYS A 266 1.79 3.30 -26.14
N PHE A 267 1.69 3.48 -24.83
CA PHE A 267 1.37 2.39 -23.92
C PHE A 267 0.05 1.71 -24.29
N ILE A 268 -1.01 2.48 -24.56
CA ILE A 268 -2.32 1.97 -24.98
C ILE A 268 -2.26 1.26 -26.34
N LEU A 269 -1.38 1.67 -27.27
CA LEU A 269 -1.14 0.94 -28.53
C LEU A 269 -0.50 -0.44 -28.32
N LEU A 270 0.22 -0.64 -27.22
CA LEU A 270 0.79 -1.93 -26.85
C LEU A 270 -0.21 -2.83 -26.12
N LEU A 271 -1.45 -2.41 -25.88
CA LEU A 271 -2.45 -3.21 -25.18
C LEU A 271 -3.46 -3.82 -26.15
N ASP A 272 -3.88 -5.04 -25.84
CA ASP A 272 -4.90 -5.78 -26.59
C ASP A 272 -5.61 -6.78 -25.66
N ARG A 273 -6.49 -7.58 -26.23
CA ARG A 273 -7.23 -8.63 -25.54
C ARG A 273 -6.27 -9.58 -24.81
N GLY A 274 -6.55 -9.79 -23.52
CA GLY A 274 -5.79 -10.75 -22.71
C GLY A 274 -4.47 -10.23 -22.12
N VAL A 275 -4.08 -8.99 -22.44
CA VAL A 275 -2.84 -8.38 -21.94
C VAL A 275 -2.99 -7.99 -20.48
N TYR A 276 -1.91 -8.12 -19.71
CA TYR A 276 -1.82 -7.51 -18.39
C TYR A 276 -1.14 -6.15 -18.53
N ALA A 277 -1.86 -5.12 -18.14
CA ALA A 277 -1.45 -3.74 -18.29
C ALA A 277 -1.20 -3.15 -16.90
N LEU A 278 0.01 -2.63 -16.67
CA LEU A 278 0.37 -1.95 -15.43
C LEU A 278 0.77 -0.51 -15.75
N PHE A 279 0.12 0.44 -15.10
CA PHE A 279 0.49 1.85 -15.17
C PHE A 279 0.92 2.31 -13.78
N TYR A 280 2.13 2.82 -13.68
CA TYR A 280 2.70 3.33 -12.44
C TYR A 280 3.14 4.77 -12.61
N TYR A 281 2.84 5.60 -11.62
CA TYR A 281 3.27 6.98 -11.58
C TYR A 281 3.78 7.35 -10.18
N ALA A 282 4.95 7.98 -10.13
CA ALA A 282 5.52 8.61 -8.94
C ALA A 282 5.76 10.10 -9.19
N GLY A 283 5.22 10.96 -8.31
CA GLY A 283 5.36 12.39 -8.44
C GLY A 283 4.25 13.17 -7.73
N HIS A 284 4.12 14.46 -8.06
CA HIS A 284 3.01 15.27 -7.59
C HIS A 284 1.70 14.81 -8.24
N GLY A 285 0.66 14.81 -7.42
CA GLY A 285 -0.70 14.43 -7.80
C GLY A 285 -1.71 15.00 -6.82
N TYR A 286 -2.97 14.99 -7.22
CA TYR A 286 -4.08 15.38 -6.35
C TYR A 286 -5.34 14.59 -6.69
N GLU A 287 -6.27 14.56 -5.74
CA GLU A 287 -7.60 13.98 -5.93
C GLU A 287 -8.70 15.04 -5.86
N ARG A 288 -9.72 14.89 -6.71
CA ARG A 288 -10.97 15.64 -6.62
C ARG A 288 -12.18 14.79 -6.93
N SER A 289 -13.11 14.70 -5.99
CA SER A 289 -14.39 14.00 -6.19
C SER A 289 -14.15 12.57 -6.70
N GLY A 290 -13.21 11.84 -6.07
CA GLY A 290 -12.81 10.49 -6.47
C GLY A 290 -11.93 10.38 -7.72
N ARG A 291 -11.36 11.49 -8.21
CA ARG A 291 -10.59 11.52 -9.46
C ARG A 291 -9.16 11.95 -9.24
N ASN A 292 -8.25 11.17 -9.80
CA ASN A 292 -6.83 11.35 -9.58
C ASN A 292 -6.22 12.04 -10.79
N TYR A 293 -5.40 13.06 -10.52
CA TYR A 293 -4.73 13.87 -11.53
C TYR A 293 -3.23 13.85 -11.28
N LEU A 294 -2.48 13.52 -12.34
CA LEU A 294 -1.02 13.50 -12.33
C LEU A 294 -0.51 14.87 -12.79
N VAL A 295 0.39 15.46 -12.01
CA VAL A 295 0.94 16.79 -12.30
C VAL A 295 2.18 16.65 -13.17
N ALA A 296 2.19 17.31 -14.34
CA ALA A 296 3.35 17.30 -15.21
C ALA A 296 4.44 18.28 -14.73
N ILE A 297 5.70 18.08 -15.15
CA ILE A 297 6.82 18.94 -14.71
C ILE A 297 6.69 20.40 -15.16
N ASP A 298 5.95 20.65 -16.24
CA ASP A 298 5.69 21.95 -16.83
C ASP A 298 4.40 22.61 -16.32
N ALA A 299 3.72 21.99 -15.34
CA ALA A 299 2.50 22.54 -14.79
C ALA A 299 2.74 23.94 -14.16
N PRO A 300 1.91 24.95 -14.46
CA PRO A 300 2.04 26.27 -13.87
C PRO A 300 1.64 26.28 -12.39
N GLN A 301 1.89 27.39 -11.70
CA GLN A 301 1.44 27.60 -10.33
C GLN A 301 0.45 28.79 -10.28
N PRO A 302 -0.84 28.59 -9.91
CA PRO A 302 -1.48 27.30 -9.61
C PRO A 302 -1.81 26.48 -10.88
N TYR A 303 -1.81 25.15 -10.78
CA TYR A 303 -2.27 24.29 -11.86
C TYR A 303 -3.77 24.01 -11.80
N ARG A 304 -4.34 23.60 -12.96
CA ARG A 304 -5.73 23.22 -13.17
C ARG A 304 -5.80 21.81 -13.78
N PRO A 305 -6.97 21.14 -13.79
CA PRO A 305 -7.15 19.84 -14.44
C PRO A 305 -6.65 19.79 -15.89
N GLU A 306 -6.76 20.89 -16.63
CA GLU A 306 -6.26 21.02 -18.00
C GLU A 306 -4.74 20.88 -18.11
N ASN A 307 -3.99 21.16 -17.04
CA ASN A 307 -2.53 21.08 -17.00
C ASN A 307 -2.04 19.70 -16.49
N CYS A 308 -2.97 18.80 -16.18
CA CYS A 308 -2.70 17.52 -15.56
C CYS A 308 -3.22 16.37 -16.43
N VAL A 309 -2.87 15.14 -16.06
CA VAL A 309 -3.39 13.92 -16.70
C VAL A 309 -4.36 13.22 -15.77
N CYS A 310 -5.60 13.01 -16.24
CA CYS A 310 -6.62 12.29 -15.46
C CYS A 310 -6.41 10.78 -15.54
N VAL A 311 -6.21 10.12 -14.39
CA VAL A 311 -5.94 8.69 -14.29
C VAL A 311 -7.14 7.84 -14.73
N GLN A 312 -8.37 8.28 -14.45
CA GLN A 312 -9.58 7.58 -14.87
C GLN A 312 -9.68 7.46 -16.40
N ARG A 313 -9.12 8.43 -17.16
CA ARG A 313 -9.03 8.34 -18.63
C ARG A 313 -8.08 7.22 -19.05
N VAL A 314 -6.94 7.07 -18.38
CA VAL A 314 -5.97 6.00 -18.63
C VAL A 314 -6.62 4.63 -18.40
N MET A 315 -7.29 4.44 -17.26
CA MET A 315 -8.00 3.19 -16.96
C MET A 315 -9.06 2.88 -18.02
N ARG A 316 -9.86 3.87 -18.44
CA ARG A 316 -10.87 3.68 -19.48
C ARG A 316 -10.22 3.21 -20.80
N MET A 317 -9.12 3.84 -21.21
CA MET A 317 -8.40 3.47 -22.43
C MET A 317 -7.82 2.03 -22.32
N MET A 318 -7.35 1.61 -21.14
CA MET A 318 -6.92 0.22 -20.90
C MET A 318 -8.07 -0.78 -20.98
N GLN A 319 -9.27 -0.40 -20.51
CA GLN A 319 -10.48 -1.22 -20.61
C GLN A 319 -10.99 -1.34 -22.05
N GLU A 320 -10.95 -0.26 -22.82
CA GLU A 320 -11.32 -0.24 -24.25
C GLU A 320 -10.47 -1.22 -25.08
N ARG A 321 -9.22 -1.48 -24.64
CA ARG A 321 -8.31 -2.48 -25.21
C ARG A 321 -8.60 -3.93 -24.77
N ARG A 322 -9.61 -4.17 -23.93
CA ARG A 322 -10.03 -5.51 -23.46
C ARG A 322 -8.92 -6.29 -22.75
N THR A 323 -8.07 -5.59 -22.01
CA THR A 323 -7.02 -6.19 -21.16
C THR A 323 -7.60 -7.23 -20.21
N ALA A 324 -6.85 -8.29 -19.89
CA ALA A 324 -7.28 -9.28 -18.90
C ALA A 324 -7.02 -8.83 -17.46
N LEU A 325 -6.08 -7.90 -17.27
CA LEU A 325 -5.77 -7.28 -15.99
C LEU A 325 -5.33 -5.84 -16.24
N SER A 326 -5.93 -4.89 -15.53
CA SER A 326 -5.56 -3.47 -15.55
C SER A 326 -5.19 -3.01 -14.14
N VAL A 327 -3.91 -2.77 -13.90
CA VAL A 327 -3.38 -2.30 -12.61
C VAL A 327 -2.91 -0.86 -12.75
N VAL A 328 -3.36 0.01 -11.84
CA VAL A 328 -2.89 1.39 -11.71
C VAL A 328 -2.32 1.57 -10.32
N LEU A 329 -1.05 1.94 -10.23
CA LEU A 329 -0.33 2.18 -8.99
C LEU A 329 0.08 3.66 -8.93
N LEU A 330 -0.42 4.39 -7.94
CA LEU A 330 -0.18 5.83 -7.80
C LEU A 330 0.61 6.12 -6.52
N ASP A 331 1.87 6.53 -6.69
CA ASP A 331 2.74 7.01 -5.62
C ASP A 331 2.73 8.55 -5.61
N THR A 332 1.58 9.11 -5.19
CA THR A 332 1.32 10.56 -5.17
C THR A 332 0.57 10.96 -3.90
N CYS A 333 0.68 12.24 -3.54
CA CYS A 333 -0.30 12.87 -2.66
C CYS A 333 -1.70 12.83 -3.31
N ARG A 334 -2.73 12.86 -2.46
CA ARG A 334 -4.15 12.91 -2.87
C ARG A 334 -4.90 14.04 -2.17
N THR A 335 -4.18 15.03 -1.66
CA THR A 335 -4.72 16.26 -1.10
C THR A 335 -5.19 17.22 -2.19
N TRP A 336 -6.31 17.89 -1.95
CA TRP A 336 -6.93 18.79 -2.91
C TRP A 336 -6.25 20.17 -2.98
N TYR A 337 -5.82 20.59 -4.17
CA TYR A 337 -4.98 21.78 -4.37
C TYR A 337 -5.74 23.10 -4.67
N ASN A 338 -6.97 23.09 -5.23
CA ASN A 338 -7.65 24.36 -5.60
C ASN A 338 -9.18 24.25 -5.77
N GLN A 339 -9.96 24.83 -4.85
CA GLN A 339 -11.44 24.69 -4.74
C GLN A 339 -12.27 25.27 -5.91
N ASP A 340 -11.71 26.15 -6.75
CA ASP A 340 -12.50 26.94 -7.71
C ASP A 340 -12.62 26.37 -9.14
N CYS A 341 -12.04 25.19 -9.42
CA CYS A 341 -12.05 24.65 -10.81
C CYS A 341 -13.33 23.85 -11.13
N ILE A 342 -13.64 23.60 -12.40
CA ILE A 342 -14.69 22.65 -12.80
C ILE A 342 -14.08 21.25 -12.93
N ALA A 343 -14.74 20.22 -12.40
CA ALA A 343 -14.30 18.84 -12.58
C ALA A 343 -14.52 18.38 -14.03
N SER A 344 -13.59 17.62 -14.61
CA SER A 344 -13.73 17.04 -15.97
C SER A 344 -15.06 16.28 -16.16
N GLU A 345 -15.50 15.96 -17.37
CA GLU A 345 -16.61 15.01 -17.54
C GLU A 345 -16.08 13.57 -17.45
N ILE A 346 -16.73 12.71 -16.66
CA ILE A 346 -16.41 11.27 -16.61
C ILE A 346 -17.63 10.47 -17.09
N ARG A 347 -17.36 9.54 -18.00
CA ARG A 347 -18.28 8.43 -18.27
C ARG A 347 -17.99 7.32 -17.26
N PRO A 348 -19.00 6.73 -16.60
CA PRO A 348 -18.80 5.65 -15.65
C PRO A 348 -17.93 4.54 -16.26
N LEU A 349 -16.92 4.09 -15.52
CA LEU A 349 -16.14 2.91 -15.91
C LEU A 349 -17.04 1.68 -15.86
N VAL A 350 -16.91 0.81 -16.86
CA VAL A 350 -17.71 -0.42 -16.88
C VAL A 350 -17.10 -1.41 -15.87
N PRO A 351 -17.91 -2.10 -15.04
CA PRO A 351 -17.42 -3.06 -14.05
C PRO A 351 -16.97 -4.37 -14.73
N MET A 352 -15.86 -4.31 -15.46
CA MET A 352 -15.27 -5.41 -16.24
C MET A 352 -14.73 -6.55 -15.35
N GLY A 353 -14.50 -6.30 -14.06
CA GLY A 353 -14.08 -7.32 -13.12
C GLY A 353 -12.58 -7.65 -13.14
N ASN A 354 -11.76 -6.74 -13.68
CA ASN A 354 -10.34 -6.96 -14.00
C ASN A 354 -9.44 -5.76 -13.61
N THR A 355 -9.97 -4.79 -12.85
CA THR A 355 -9.24 -3.56 -12.50
C THR A 355 -8.74 -3.60 -11.06
N VAL A 356 -7.56 -3.04 -10.83
CA VAL A 356 -6.96 -2.83 -9.50
C VAL A 356 -6.32 -1.44 -9.47
N TYR A 357 -6.63 -0.66 -8.43
CA TYR A 357 -5.95 0.56 -8.05
C TYR A 357 -5.23 0.32 -6.72
N GLY A 358 -3.93 0.64 -6.68
CA GLY A 358 -3.16 0.76 -5.46
C GLY A 358 -2.71 2.20 -5.29
N TYR A 359 -3.26 2.89 -4.29
CA TYR A 359 -2.88 4.25 -3.94
C TYR A 359 -1.89 4.21 -2.78
N ALA A 360 -0.78 4.92 -2.90
CA ALA A 360 0.22 5.01 -1.84
C ALA A 360 -0.31 5.63 -0.54
N THR A 361 -1.37 6.43 -0.63
CA THR A 361 -2.01 7.11 0.51
C THR A 361 -3.53 7.18 0.33
N CYS A 362 -4.27 7.42 1.41
CA CYS A 362 -5.73 7.60 1.40
C CYS A 362 -6.16 8.90 0.71
N GLU A 363 -7.47 9.03 0.43
CA GLU A 363 -8.06 10.32 0.01
C GLU A 363 -7.74 11.43 1.03
N ASP A 364 -7.45 12.63 0.54
CA ASP A 364 -7.05 13.79 1.35
C ASP A 364 -5.79 13.59 2.22
N ALA A 365 -4.94 12.60 1.90
CA ALA A 365 -3.68 12.34 2.59
C ALA A 365 -2.46 12.55 1.69
N GLU A 366 -1.29 12.67 2.33
CA GLU A 366 0.01 12.87 1.69
C GLU A 366 0.76 11.54 1.54
N ALA A 367 1.62 11.45 0.53
CA ALA A 367 2.60 10.36 0.37
C ALA A 367 4.01 10.89 0.69
N TYR A 368 4.85 10.02 1.27
CA TYR A 368 6.14 10.41 1.83
C TYR A 368 7.32 9.66 1.19
N GLU A 369 8.45 10.36 1.10
CA GLU A 369 9.76 9.80 0.75
C GLU A 369 10.70 9.82 1.96
N VAL A 370 11.57 8.81 2.05
CA VAL A 370 12.66 8.77 3.04
C VAL A 370 13.96 9.20 2.38
N GLN A 371 14.78 9.89 3.16
CA GLN A 371 16.17 10.19 2.82
C GLN A 371 17.08 9.41 3.76
N ASP A 372 17.81 8.42 3.24
CA ASP A 372 18.78 7.63 3.98
C ASP A 372 20.13 7.63 3.26
N GLY A 373 21.11 8.36 3.83
CA GLY A 373 22.51 8.30 3.39
C GLY A 373 22.75 8.40 1.89
N GLY A 374 22.05 9.32 1.20
CA GLY A 374 22.17 9.54 -0.24
C GLY A 374 21.19 8.74 -1.13
N LYS A 375 20.50 7.73 -0.58
CA LYS A 375 19.37 7.06 -1.24
C LYS A 375 18.06 7.71 -0.82
N SER A 376 17.20 7.98 -1.81
CA SER A 376 15.82 8.39 -1.56
C SER A 376 14.88 7.42 -2.24
N THR A 377 13.93 6.89 -1.46
CA THR A 377 12.95 5.90 -1.91
C THR A 377 11.60 6.28 -1.33
N GLY A 378 10.55 6.16 -2.14
CA GLY A 378 9.17 6.34 -1.72
C GLY A 378 8.79 5.23 -0.74
N ILE A 379 8.08 5.57 0.34
CA ILE A 379 7.70 4.58 1.36
C ILE A 379 6.81 3.48 0.77
N PHE A 380 5.88 3.84 -0.12
CA PHE A 380 5.04 2.87 -0.80
C PHE A 380 5.87 1.92 -1.67
N THR A 381 6.77 2.47 -2.48
CA THR A 381 7.59 1.67 -3.40
C THR A 381 8.59 0.78 -2.66
N LYS A 382 9.15 1.23 -1.52
CA LYS A 382 9.98 0.41 -0.62
C LYS A 382 9.31 -0.92 -0.26
N TYR A 383 8.05 -0.88 0.16
CA TYR A 383 7.30 -2.08 0.55
C TYR A 383 6.76 -2.83 -0.67
N LEU A 384 6.28 -2.14 -1.70
CA LEU A 384 5.87 -2.77 -2.94
C LEU A 384 6.96 -3.67 -3.52
N ASN A 385 8.21 -3.18 -3.57
CA ASN A 385 9.35 -3.91 -4.11
C ASN A 385 9.63 -5.24 -3.37
N LYS A 386 9.29 -5.33 -2.09
CA LYS A 386 9.45 -6.55 -1.29
C LYS A 386 8.44 -7.65 -1.67
N HIS A 387 7.23 -7.27 -2.07
CA HIS A 387 6.11 -8.20 -2.26
C HIS A 387 5.76 -8.46 -3.73
N ILE A 388 6.13 -7.58 -4.66
CA ILE A 388 5.65 -7.62 -6.05
C ILE A 388 6.00 -8.91 -6.82
N LEU A 389 7.06 -9.61 -6.42
CA LEU A 389 7.50 -10.87 -7.03
C LEU A 389 6.74 -12.11 -6.53
N GLN A 390 5.91 -11.97 -5.48
CA GLN A 390 5.22 -13.10 -4.89
C GLN A 390 4.13 -13.64 -5.83
N PRO A 391 3.95 -14.98 -5.90
CA PRO A 391 2.99 -15.61 -6.79
C PRO A 391 1.55 -15.57 -6.26
N GLU A 392 1.13 -14.40 -5.79
CA GLU A 392 -0.18 -14.16 -5.19
C GLU A 392 -1.06 -13.28 -6.07
N LYS A 393 -2.36 -13.24 -5.76
CA LYS A 393 -3.30 -12.31 -6.40
C LYS A 393 -2.83 -10.87 -6.16
N VAL A 394 -2.93 -10.02 -7.18
CA VAL A 394 -2.46 -8.62 -7.08
C VAL A 394 -3.01 -7.89 -5.86
N THR A 395 -4.26 -8.17 -5.46
CA THR A 395 -4.88 -7.55 -4.28
C THR A 395 -4.20 -7.99 -2.98
N HIS A 396 -3.86 -9.28 -2.84
CA HIS A 396 -3.18 -9.79 -1.65
C HIS A 396 -1.76 -9.22 -1.54
N VAL A 397 -1.05 -9.08 -2.67
CA VAL A 397 0.25 -8.40 -2.69
C VAL A 397 0.12 -6.97 -2.15
N LEU A 398 -0.90 -6.22 -2.57
CA LEU A 398 -1.12 -4.86 -2.09
C LEU A 398 -1.59 -4.81 -0.61
N GLU A 399 -2.34 -5.81 -0.16
CA GLU A 399 -2.74 -5.95 1.26
C GLU A 399 -1.49 -6.16 2.14
N GLN A 400 -0.56 -7.02 1.74
CA GLN A 400 0.71 -7.20 2.45
C GLN A 400 1.54 -5.91 2.48
N VAL A 401 1.58 -5.16 1.37
CA VAL A 401 2.23 -3.84 1.31
C VAL A 401 1.58 -2.87 2.30
N SER A 402 0.24 -2.88 2.40
CA SER A 402 -0.50 -2.05 3.36
C SER A 402 -0.18 -2.41 4.81
N GLU A 403 -0.09 -3.70 5.14
CA GLU A 403 0.26 -4.15 6.49
C GLU A 403 1.67 -3.74 6.89
N ASP A 404 2.65 -3.94 6.01
CA ASP A 404 4.04 -3.61 6.28
C ASP A 404 4.25 -2.09 6.37
N LEU A 405 3.58 -1.30 5.52
CA LEU A 405 3.60 0.16 5.60
C LEU A 405 2.94 0.66 6.90
N GLY A 406 1.83 0.04 7.33
CA GLY A 406 1.17 0.39 8.59
C GLY A 406 2.03 0.18 9.83
N ARG A 407 2.98 -0.76 9.76
CA ARG A 407 3.96 -1.05 10.81
C ARG A 407 5.22 -0.16 10.75
N ASP A 408 5.40 0.65 9.69
CA ASP A 408 6.57 1.53 9.56
C ASP A 408 6.45 2.75 10.49
N PRO A 409 7.32 2.87 11.52
CA PRO A 409 7.22 3.93 12.52
C PRO A 409 7.38 5.34 11.96
N LEU A 410 7.93 5.50 10.74
CA LEU A 410 8.10 6.79 10.10
C LEU A 410 6.78 7.37 9.56
N VAL A 411 5.82 6.50 9.22
CA VAL A 411 4.57 6.89 8.54
C VAL A 411 3.29 6.37 9.21
N THR A 412 3.39 5.57 10.28
CA THR A 412 2.22 5.15 11.08
C THR A 412 1.34 6.37 11.44
N GLY A 413 0.06 6.32 11.04
CA GLY A 413 -0.91 7.40 11.27
C GLY A 413 -0.83 8.60 10.31
N LYS A 414 0.07 8.59 9.33
CA LYS A 414 0.24 9.68 8.34
C LYS A 414 -0.01 9.23 6.90
N GLN A 415 0.37 8.00 6.57
CA GLN A 415 0.20 7.39 5.25
C GLN A 415 -0.35 5.98 5.44
N ALA A 416 -1.36 5.62 4.65
CA ALA A 416 -1.93 4.28 4.61
C ALA A 416 -2.32 3.96 3.17
N VAL A 417 -2.04 2.73 2.74
CA VAL A 417 -2.34 2.29 1.38
C VAL A 417 -3.86 2.15 1.23
N GLU A 418 -4.42 2.71 0.14
CA GLU A 418 -5.81 2.47 -0.22
C GLU A 418 -5.87 1.56 -1.45
N ILE A 419 -6.68 0.51 -1.40
CA ILE A 419 -6.82 -0.48 -2.47
C ILE A 419 -8.26 -0.44 -2.98
N LYS A 420 -8.47 -0.16 -4.27
CA LYS A 420 -9.79 -0.23 -4.93
C LYS A 420 -9.72 -1.20 -6.09
N HIS A 421 -10.55 -2.24 -6.13
CA HIS A 421 -10.51 -3.20 -7.22
C HIS A 421 -11.89 -3.77 -7.61
N THR A 422 -11.98 -4.23 -8.85
CA THR A 422 -13.08 -5.09 -9.32
C THR A 422 -12.58 -6.49 -9.67
N LEU A 423 -11.29 -6.78 -9.46
CA LEU A 423 -10.64 -8.03 -9.87
C LEU A 423 -11.31 -9.29 -9.28
N LYS A 424 -12.03 -10.02 -10.14
CA LYS A 424 -12.77 -11.24 -9.80
C LYS A 424 -11.87 -12.46 -9.77
N GLU A 425 -11.08 -12.64 -10.82
CA GLU A 425 -10.19 -13.78 -10.97
C GLU A 425 -8.89 -13.58 -10.16
N PRO A 426 -8.27 -14.65 -9.62
CA PRO A 426 -7.04 -14.56 -8.84
C PRO A 426 -5.81 -14.35 -9.72
N ARG A 427 -5.82 -13.33 -10.59
CA ARG A 427 -4.70 -12.99 -11.48
C ARG A 427 -3.52 -12.48 -10.66
N SER A 428 -2.34 -13.00 -10.98
CA SER A 428 -1.06 -12.62 -10.36
C SER A 428 -0.16 -11.92 -11.38
N LEU A 429 0.69 -10.99 -10.94
CA LEU A 429 1.72 -10.42 -11.84
C LEU A 429 2.73 -11.50 -12.29
N THR A 430 2.83 -12.62 -11.57
CA THR A 430 3.67 -13.79 -11.89
C THR A 430 3.05 -14.74 -12.92
N ASP A 431 1.81 -14.49 -13.36
CA ASP A 431 1.14 -15.31 -14.37
C ASP A 431 1.99 -15.41 -15.65
N PRO A 432 2.13 -16.61 -16.24
CA PRO A 432 2.98 -16.80 -17.40
C PRO A 432 2.34 -16.17 -18.65
N VAL A 433 3.21 -15.76 -19.57
CA VAL A 433 2.78 -15.28 -20.89
C VAL A 433 2.57 -16.48 -21.81
N ARG A 434 1.38 -16.61 -22.42
CA ARG A 434 1.08 -17.60 -23.47
C ARG A 434 0.78 -16.89 -24.79
N THR A 435 1.65 -17.13 -25.76
CA THR A 435 1.63 -16.48 -27.08
C THR A 435 0.93 -17.30 -28.17
N THR A 436 0.38 -18.47 -27.81
CA THR A 436 -0.28 -19.38 -28.75
C THR A 436 -1.47 -18.71 -29.43
N GLY A 437 -1.38 -18.52 -30.75
CA GLY A 437 -2.44 -17.91 -31.57
C GLY A 437 -2.40 -16.38 -31.70
N HIS A 438 -1.41 -15.70 -31.12
CA HIS A 438 -1.28 -14.22 -31.14
C HIS A 438 0.05 -13.77 -31.79
N THR A 439 0.62 -14.59 -32.68
CA THR A 439 1.99 -14.41 -33.19
C THR A 439 2.16 -13.17 -34.08
N GLY A 440 1.10 -12.71 -34.76
CA GLY A 440 1.13 -11.50 -35.57
C GLY A 440 1.10 -10.22 -34.73
N GLU A 441 0.12 -10.13 -33.83
CA GLU A 441 -0.04 -8.98 -32.92
C GLU A 441 1.14 -8.87 -31.95
N LEU A 442 1.63 -10.00 -31.44
CA LEU A 442 2.83 -10.03 -30.58
C LEU A 442 4.07 -9.50 -31.33
N ARG A 443 4.26 -9.86 -32.60
CA ARG A 443 5.40 -9.37 -33.40
C ARG A 443 5.34 -7.86 -33.63
N LEU A 444 4.14 -7.32 -33.87
CA LEU A 444 3.94 -5.87 -34.01
C LEU A 444 4.24 -5.14 -32.69
N ARG A 445 3.81 -5.71 -31.57
CA ARG A 445 4.08 -5.17 -30.23
C ARG A 445 5.55 -5.28 -29.85
N ASP A 446 6.19 -6.40 -30.19
CA ASP A 446 7.64 -6.59 -30.09
C ASP A 446 8.38 -5.51 -30.88
N ALA A 447 8.00 -5.28 -32.13
CA ALA A 447 8.62 -4.26 -32.98
C ALA A 447 8.42 -2.85 -32.40
N CYS A 448 7.20 -2.53 -31.96
CA CYS A 448 6.87 -1.22 -31.38
C CYS A 448 7.61 -0.98 -30.05
N TRP A 449 7.69 -1.99 -29.17
CA TRP A 449 8.44 -1.88 -27.92
C TRP A 449 9.96 -1.82 -28.15
N ARG A 450 10.49 -2.61 -29.10
CA ARG A 450 11.92 -2.56 -29.47
C ARG A 450 12.32 -1.20 -30.01
N GLN A 451 11.47 -0.56 -30.80
CA GLN A 451 11.72 0.80 -31.28
C GLN A 451 12.10 1.72 -30.11
N ALA A 452 11.34 1.70 -29.01
CA ALA A 452 11.59 2.55 -27.85
C ALA A 452 12.73 2.11 -26.90
N ASN A 453 13.30 0.90 -27.06
CA ASN A 453 14.23 0.32 -26.08
C ASN A 453 15.50 -0.30 -26.70
N GLU A 454 15.71 -0.16 -28.00
CA GLU A 454 16.92 -0.65 -28.66
C GLU A 454 18.08 0.32 -28.44
N LEU A 455 19.17 -0.22 -27.87
CA LEU A 455 20.41 0.51 -27.63
C LEU A 455 21.28 0.56 -28.89
N PRO A 456 22.04 1.65 -29.11
CA PRO A 456 23.07 1.67 -30.14
C PRO A 456 24.12 0.58 -29.92
N ARG A 457 24.63 0.02 -31.01
CA ARG A 457 25.73 -0.96 -30.94
C ARG A 457 27.02 -0.29 -30.46
N GLN A 458 27.83 -1.02 -29.69
CA GLN A 458 29.18 -0.59 -29.33
C GLN A 458 30.03 -0.28 -30.58
N LYS A 459 30.94 0.69 -30.46
CA LYS A 459 31.77 1.19 -31.57
C LYS A 459 33.21 1.34 -31.13
N LEU A 460 34.13 0.77 -31.90
CA LEU A 460 35.56 0.98 -31.74
C LEU A 460 36.02 2.09 -32.68
N LEU A 461 36.64 3.13 -32.13
CA LEU A 461 37.17 4.29 -32.86
C LEU A 461 38.70 4.24 -32.84
N ILE A 462 39.30 4.07 -34.02
CA ILE A 462 40.76 4.08 -34.19
C ILE A 462 41.21 5.50 -34.53
N PHE A 463 41.95 6.17 -33.66
CA PHE A 463 42.47 7.51 -33.88
C PHE A 463 43.73 7.51 -34.74
N PRO A 464 44.00 8.56 -35.55
CA PRO A 464 45.24 8.69 -36.33
C PRO A 464 46.53 8.46 -35.54
N CYS A 465 46.56 8.82 -34.25
CA CYS A 465 47.70 8.55 -33.36
C CYS A 465 47.91 7.06 -33.00
N GLY A 466 47.01 6.17 -33.42
CA GLY A 466 47.05 4.73 -33.18
C GLY A 466 46.36 4.28 -31.89
N VAL A 467 45.73 5.19 -31.15
CA VAL A 467 44.94 4.86 -29.95
C VAL A 467 43.55 4.36 -30.36
N GLU A 468 43.09 3.31 -29.70
CA GLU A 468 41.75 2.76 -29.91
C GLU A 468 40.85 3.10 -28.72
N VAL A 469 39.72 3.75 -29.00
CA VAL A 469 38.71 4.11 -28.00
C VAL A 469 37.42 3.37 -28.31
N GLU A 470 36.96 2.56 -27.38
CA GLU A 470 35.64 1.92 -27.42
C GLU A 470 34.59 2.86 -26.83
N VAL A 471 33.48 3.02 -27.55
CA VAL A 471 32.28 3.68 -27.07
C VAL A 471 31.17 2.64 -26.91
N SER A 472 30.69 2.47 -25.68
CA SER A 472 29.59 1.56 -25.33
C SER A 472 28.42 2.33 -24.70
N PHE A 473 27.25 1.69 -24.64
CA PHE A 473 25.99 2.33 -24.25
C PHE A 473 25.23 1.47 -23.25
N SER A 474 24.59 2.12 -22.28
CA SER A 474 23.65 1.50 -21.35
C SER A 474 22.41 2.39 -21.18
N ALA A 475 21.23 1.79 -21.02
CA ALA A 475 19.99 2.49 -20.72
C ALA A 475 19.74 2.46 -19.21
N LEU A 476 19.55 3.63 -18.60
CA LEU A 476 19.06 3.75 -17.22
C LEU A 476 17.52 3.75 -17.20
N PHE A 477 16.94 4.49 -18.16
CA PHE A 477 15.50 4.61 -18.41
C PHE A 477 15.28 4.66 -19.92
N SER A 478 14.07 4.46 -20.40
CA SER A 478 13.76 4.54 -21.84
C SER A 478 14.07 5.93 -22.43
N ASN A 479 14.15 6.99 -21.60
CA ASN A 479 14.56 8.33 -22.01
C ASN A 479 15.89 8.83 -21.41
N VAL A 480 16.68 7.95 -20.78
CA VAL A 480 17.98 8.27 -20.19
C VAL A 480 19.00 7.19 -20.54
N MET A 481 20.03 7.58 -21.27
CA MET A 481 21.12 6.69 -21.70
C MET A 481 22.47 7.20 -21.18
N VAL A 482 23.38 6.28 -20.88
CA VAL A 482 24.77 6.59 -20.55
C VAL A 482 25.67 6.04 -21.65
N ALA A 483 26.54 6.89 -22.19
CA ALA A 483 27.60 6.50 -23.09
C ALA A 483 28.92 6.42 -22.30
N PHE A 484 29.68 5.36 -22.49
CA PHE A 484 30.96 5.12 -21.84
C PHE A 484 32.08 5.16 -22.86
N GLY A 485 33.19 5.82 -22.52
CA GLY A 485 34.40 5.86 -23.33
C GLY A 485 35.53 5.15 -22.63
N THR A 486 36.12 4.15 -23.28
CA THR A 486 37.24 3.35 -22.76
C THR A 486 38.37 3.29 -23.77
N VAL A 487 39.57 3.67 -23.36
CA VAL A 487 40.83 3.47 -24.09
C VAL A 487 41.22 2.00 -23.99
N LYS A 488 41.19 1.29 -25.11
CA LYS A 488 41.56 -0.14 -25.16
C LYS A 488 43.05 -0.35 -25.34
N THR A 489 43.65 0.44 -26.22
CA THR A 489 45.07 0.33 -26.57
C THR A 489 45.68 1.71 -26.69
N THR A 490 46.90 1.85 -26.15
CA THR A 490 47.72 3.05 -26.34
C THR A 490 48.62 2.86 -27.55
N GLY A 491 48.68 3.86 -28.43
CA GLY A 491 49.53 3.83 -29.60
C GLY A 491 51.03 3.86 -29.23
N PRO A 492 51.93 3.45 -30.14
CA PRO A 492 53.37 3.31 -29.86
C PRO A 492 54.07 4.64 -29.53
N ARG A 493 53.47 5.79 -29.88
CA ARG A 493 54.00 7.14 -29.63
C ARG A 493 53.11 7.99 -28.71
N THR A 494 52.21 7.36 -27.96
CA THR A 494 51.25 8.05 -27.09
C THR A 494 51.32 7.55 -25.66
N GLN A 495 51.29 8.47 -24.70
CA GLN A 495 51.18 8.18 -23.26
C GLN A 495 50.16 9.15 -22.64
N ASP A 496 49.68 8.88 -21.42
CA ASP A 496 48.74 9.76 -20.69
C ASP A 496 47.48 10.10 -21.53
N CYS A 497 46.77 9.04 -21.95
CA CYS A 497 45.58 9.17 -22.76
C CYS A 497 44.37 9.43 -21.87
N THR A 498 43.61 10.48 -22.18
CA THR A 498 42.32 10.78 -21.54
C THR A 498 41.28 11.00 -22.62
N VAL A 499 40.06 10.51 -22.38
CA VAL A 499 38.94 10.63 -23.31
C VAL A 499 37.87 11.49 -22.67
N THR A 500 37.26 12.36 -23.47
CA THR A 500 36.05 13.08 -23.08
C THR A 500 34.97 12.91 -24.14
N LEU A 501 33.73 12.82 -23.70
CA LEU A 501 32.55 12.63 -24.56
C LEU A 501 31.66 13.87 -24.46
N ARG A 502 31.14 14.32 -25.60
CA ARG A 502 30.17 15.42 -25.69
C ARG A 502 29.07 15.09 -26.69
N SER A 503 27.84 15.54 -26.45
CA SER A 503 26.72 15.33 -27.37
C SER A 503 26.43 16.56 -28.22
N THR A 504 25.85 16.32 -29.40
CA THR A 504 25.24 17.33 -30.26
C THR A 504 23.91 16.77 -30.78
N PRO A 505 22.76 17.39 -30.46
CA PRO A 505 22.61 18.58 -29.61
C PRO A 505 23.07 18.35 -28.17
N ALA A 506 23.41 19.44 -27.47
CA ALA A 506 23.72 19.36 -26.04
C ALA A 506 22.46 18.90 -25.29
N MET A 507 22.60 17.87 -24.47
CA MET A 507 21.51 17.33 -23.66
C MET A 507 21.67 17.81 -22.22
N GLU A 508 20.58 18.22 -21.60
CA GLU A 508 20.57 18.57 -20.18
C GLU A 508 20.72 17.32 -19.33
N ASP A 509 21.55 17.37 -18.29
CA ASP A 509 21.63 16.31 -17.29
C ASP A 509 20.69 16.64 -16.12
N ILE A 510 19.53 15.96 -16.11
CA ILE A 510 18.49 16.13 -15.07
C ILE A 510 18.95 15.77 -13.65
N PHE A 511 20.13 15.17 -13.48
CA PHE A 511 20.69 14.79 -12.19
C PHE A 511 21.73 15.78 -11.64
N SER A 512 22.26 16.67 -12.47
CA SER A 512 23.38 17.58 -12.15
C SER A 512 22.99 18.86 -11.39
N SER A 513 21.75 18.97 -10.88
CA SER A 513 21.26 20.18 -10.19
C SER A 513 21.97 20.46 -8.85
N PRO A 514 22.23 21.74 -8.48
CA PRO A 514 22.93 22.10 -7.26
C PRO A 514 22.10 21.73 -6.02
N GLY A 515 22.48 20.64 -5.35
CA GLY A 515 21.80 20.13 -4.15
C GLY A 515 21.63 18.60 -4.10
N ARG A 516 21.91 17.88 -5.19
CA ARG A 516 21.87 16.41 -5.22
C ARG A 516 23.21 15.79 -4.83
N SER A 517 23.22 14.76 -3.97
CA SER A 517 24.46 14.10 -3.55
C SER A 517 25.02 13.21 -4.67
N GLY A 518 26.34 13.22 -4.87
CA GLY A 518 27.03 12.36 -5.85
C GLY A 518 26.95 10.85 -5.56
N GLU A 519 26.33 10.46 -4.44
CA GLU A 519 26.12 9.07 -4.05
C GLU A 519 24.98 8.42 -4.85
N MET A 520 23.92 9.16 -5.21
CA MET A 520 22.83 8.64 -6.06
C MET A 520 23.34 8.30 -7.47
N ASP A 521 24.20 9.15 -8.03
CA ASP A 521 24.88 8.91 -9.29
C ASP A 521 25.74 7.65 -9.23
N SER A 522 26.48 7.48 -8.12
CA SER A 522 27.30 6.30 -7.88
C SER A 522 26.44 5.03 -7.79
N LEU A 523 25.25 5.06 -7.21
CA LEU A 523 24.40 3.88 -7.06
C LEU A 523 23.78 3.40 -8.37
N LEU A 524 23.34 4.33 -9.22
CA LEU A 524 22.80 4.02 -10.53
C LEU A 524 23.91 3.60 -11.52
N LEU A 525 25.10 4.21 -11.41
CA LEU A 525 26.23 3.91 -12.31
C LEU A 525 27.11 2.76 -11.83
N ASN A 526 27.30 2.50 -10.54
CA ASN A 526 28.18 1.41 -10.06
C ASN A 526 27.69 0.03 -10.53
N ASN A 527 26.39 -0.14 -10.77
CA ASN A 527 25.83 -1.36 -11.37
C ASN A 527 26.11 -1.48 -12.88
N LEU A 528 26.51 -0.40 -13.55
CA LEU A 528 26.67 -0.30 -15.00
C LEU A 528 28.12 -0.05 -15.45
N VAL A 529 28.95 0.55 -14.60
CA VAL A 529 30.33 0.89 -14.90
C VAL A 529 31.18 -0.36 -14.80
N ALA A 530 31.71 -0.82 -15.93
CA ALA A 530 32.77 -1.82 -15.94
C ALA A 530 34.02 -1.23 -15.27
N GLU A 531 34.78 -2.04 -14.52
CA GLU A 531 35.97 -1.64 -13.74
C GLU A 531 37.04 -0.83 -14.53
N ASN A 532 36.95 -0.78 -15.87
CA ASN A 532 37.90 -0.14 -16.79
C ASN A 532 37.27 0.97 -17.64
N THR A 533 36.45 1.85 -17.08
CA THR A 533 35.80 2.94 -17.83
C THR A 533 36.50 4.28 -17.58
N ASP A 534 36.99 4.95 -18.63
CA ASP A 534 37.78 6.19 -18.47
C ASP A 534 36.90 7.44 -18.34
N CYS A 535 35.73 7.45 -19.00
CA CYS A 535 34.78 8.55 -18.91
C CYS A 535 33.34 8.08 -19.19
N SER A 536 32.37 8.87 -18.75
CA SER A 536 30.95 8.64 -19.06
C SER A 536 30.26 9.96 -19.45
N LEU A 537 29.23 9.85 -20.29
CA LEU A 537 28.35 10.95 -20.68
C LEU A 537 26.91 10.49 -20.52
N ARG A 538 26.15 11.18 -19.67
CA ARG A 538 24.74 10.93 -19.49
C ARG A 538 23.91 11.78 -20.46
N LEU A 539 22.92 11.15 -21.06
CA LEU A 539 22.05 11.71 -22.09
C LEU A 539 20.60 11.56 -21.62
N CYS A 540 20.06 12.61 -21.01
CA CYS A 540 18.69 12.64 -20.49
C CYS A 540 17.75 13.36 -21.45
N GLY A 541 16.44 13.18 -21.28
CA GLY A 541 15.45 13.91 -22.08
C GLY A 541 15.42 13.45 -23.55
N LEU A 542 15.74 12.18 -23.84
CA LEU A 542 15.78 11.66 -25.21
C LEU A 542 14.44 11.82 -25.96
N GLN A 543 13.31 11.89 -25.24
CA GLN A 543 11.99 12.14 -25.85
C GLN A 543 11.88 13.50 -26.54
N LYS A 544 12.76 14.46 -26.19
CA LYS A 544 12.79 15.82 -26.76
C LYS A 544 13.58 15.90 -28.07
N LEU A 545 14.31 14.85 -28.43
CA LEU A 545 15.24 14.85 -29.55
C LEU A 545 14.51 14.91 -30.91
N GLN A 546 14.73 16.00 -31.66
CA GLN A 546 14.11 16.21 -32.97
C GLN A 546 14.89 15.53 -34.12
N GLY A 547 16.23 15.52 -34.02
CA GLY A 547 17.17 15.06 -35.06
C GLY A 547 18.00 13.85 -34.64
N SER A 548 19.11 13.61 -35.35
CA SER A 548 20.10 12.60 -34.97
C SER A 548 20.94 13.08 -33.79
N LEU A 549 21.33 12.17 -32.91
CA LEU A 549 22.25 12.44 -31.81
C LEU A 549 23.67 12.05 -32.24
N VAL A 550 24.59 13.01 -32.14
CA VAL A 550 26.00 12.81 -32.48
C VAL A 550 26.83 12.92 -31.22
N ILE A 551 27.69 11.93 -30.97
CA ILE A 551 28.66 11.94 -29.88
C ILE A 551 30.03 12.32 -30.44
N LYS A 552 30.56 13.44 -29.96
CA LYS A 552 31.94 13.85 -30.20
C LYS A 552 32.84 13.21 -29.15
N VAL A 553 33.82 12.45 -29.62
CA VAL A 553 34.84 11.78 -28.80
C VAL A 553 36.13 12.56 -28.97
N ASP A 554 36.54 13.24 -27.91
CA ASP A 554 37.78 14.01 -27.85
C ASP A 554 38.83 13.20 -27.10
N LEU A 555 39.84 12.72 -27.82
CA LEU A 555 41.00 12.04 -27.27
C LEU A 555 42.10 13.07 -27.03
N HIS A 556 42.55 13.16 -25.79
CA HIS A 556 43.75 13.89 -25.44
C HIS A 556 44.85 12.86 -25.15
N TYR A 557 46.01 12.93 -25.83
CA TYR A 557 47.22 12.18 -25.44
C TYR A 557 48.49 13.06 -25.33
N THR A 558 49.53 12.57 -24.67
CA THR A 558 50.86 13.19 -24.64
C THR A 558 51.77 12.43 -25.61
N HIS A 559 52.35 13.14 -26.59
CA HIS A 559 53.23 12.49 -27.58
C HIS A 559 54.61 12.20 -26.98
N THR A 560 55.08 10.95 -27.09
CA THR A 560 56.28 10.48 -26.36
C THR A 560 57.56 11.20 -26.78
N GLY A 561 57.69 11.54 -28.07
CA GLY A 561 58.88 12.20 -28.62
C GLY A 561 58.93 13.71 -28.40
N SER A 562 57.80 14.42 -28.55
CA SER A 562 57.76 15.89 -28.46
C SER A 562 57.34 16.41 -27.09
N LYS A 563 56.82 15.53 -26.22
CA LYS A 563 56.26 15.88 -24.89
C LYS A 563 55.11 16.89 -24.93
N LEU A 564 54.53 17.14 -26.10
CA LEU A 564 53.38 18.02 -26.27
C LEU A 564 52.07 17.26 -26.00
N ARG A 565 51.13 17.94 -25.34
CA ARG A 565 49.74 17.48 -25.17
C ARG A 565 48.99 17.78 -26.47
N LEU A 566 48.45 16.75 -27.13
CA LEU A 566 47.71 16.86 -28.37
C LEU A 566 46.27 16.41 -28.18
N GLN A 567 45.39 16.88 -29.05
CA GLN A 567 43.97 16.53 -29.07
C GLN A 567 43.57 16.08 -30.47
N GLU A 568 42.88 14.95 -30.56
CA GLU A 568 42.21 14.48 -31.77
C GLU A 568 40.72 14.25 -31.47
N SER A 569 39.86 14.49 -32.45
CA SER A 569 38.41 14.35 -32.28
C SER A 569 37.81 13.45 -33.36
N LYS A 570 36.85 12.61 -32.97
CA LYS A 570 35.98 11.88 -33.89
C LYS A 570 34.52 12.12 -33.54
N GLN A 571 33.65 12.02 -34.54
CA GLN A 571 32.20 12.09 -34.36
C GLN A 571 31.58 10.73 -34.63
N LEU A 572 30.63 10.35 -33.78
CA LEU A 572 29.85 9.14 -33.89
C LEU A 572 28.37 9.51 -33.93
N ASP A 573 27.75 9.38 -35.10
CA ASP A 573 26.30 9.52 -35.25
C ASP A 573 25.62 8.23 -34.78
N ILE A 574 24.78 8.34 -33.75
CA ILE A 574 24.06 7.22 -33.14
C ILE A 574 22.56 7.23 -33.48
N GLY A 575 22.12 8.09 -34.40
CA GLY A 575 20.73 8.11 -34.82
C GLY A 575 19.81 8.68 -33.74
N LYS A 576 18.61 8.10 -33.64
CA LYS A 576 17.63 8.38 -32.59
C LYS A 576 17.54 7.16 -31.66
N PRO A 577 18.27 7.15 -30.53
CA PRO A 577 18.29 5.99 -29.63
C PRO A 577 17.02 5.91 -28.77
N LEU A 578 16.67 4.69 -28.35
CA LEU A 578 15.59 4.42 -27.39
C LEU A 578 14.27 5.13 -27.77
N VAL A 579 13.61 5.80 -26.82
CA VAL A 579 12.32 6.48 -27.00
C VAL A 579 12.30 7.54 -28.11
N ALA A 580 13.47 8.09 -28.47
CA ALA A 580 13.61 9.10 -29.51
C ALA A 580 13.31 8.56 -30.91
N SER A 581 13.45 7.25 -31.13
CA SER A 581 13.18 6.60 -32.41
C SER A 581 11.70 6.59 -32.77
N CYS A 582 10.81 6.86 -31.82
CA CYS A 582 9.37 6.80 -32.01
C CYS A 582 8.83 8.11 -32.58
N ASP A 583 8.64 8.18 -33.90
CA ASP A 583 8.28 9.37 -34.70
C ASP A 583 7.06 10.20 -34.22
N GLN A 584 6.18 9.64 -33.39
CA GLN A 584 4.94 10.27 -32.92
C GLN A 584 5.04 11.11 -31.64
N TYR A 585 6.21 11.30 -31.01
CA TYR A 585 6.38 12.42 -30.05
C TYR A 585 6.31 13.78 -30.74
N ARG A 586 6.26 13.77 -32.07
CA ARG A 586 6.01 14.91 -32.94
C ARG A 586 4.50 15.21 -32.92
N GLY A 587 4.10 16.19 -32.12
CA GLY A 587 2.72 16.51 -31.81
C GLY A 587 1.74 16.54 -32.99
N GLN A 588 0.47 16.25 -32.66
CA GLN A 588 -0.73 16.51 -33.46
C GLN A 588 -1.00 18.02 -33.69
N GLN A 589 0.04 18.83 -33.89
CA GLN A 589 -0.09 20.25 -34.22
C GLN A 589 -0.28 20.51 -35.73
N ALA A 590 -0.29 19.49 -36.59
CA ALA A 590 -0.43 19.69 -38.04
C ALA A 590 -1.89 19.69 -38.57
N LEU A 591 -2.91 19.47 -37.73
CA LEU A 591 -4.32 19.38 -38.18
C LEU A 591 -5.27 20.41 -37.55
N VAL A 592 -4.78 21.33 -36.72
CA VAL A 592 -5.60 22.42 -36.13
C VAL A 592 -5.18 23.81 -36.62
N THR A 593 -3.99 23.96 -37.21
CA THR A 593 -3.45 25.24 -37.69
C THR A 593 -3.86 25.55 -39.14
N GLN A 594 -5.16 25.46 -39.45
CA GLN A 594 -5.75 26.06 -40.66
C GLN A 594 -7.04 26.85 -40.39
N ARG A 595 -7.36 27.13 -39.13
CA ARG A 595 -8.46 28.03 -38.78
C ARG A 595 -8.11 28.89 -37.57
N GLN A 596 -7.23 29.86 -37.76
CA GLN A 596 -7.25 31.19 -37.12
C GLN A 596 -5.95 31.92 -37.44
N GLU A 597 -5.87 32.50 -38.64
CA GLU A 597 -5.04 33.68 -38.88
C GLU A 597 -5.97 34.90 -38.84
N GLY A 598 -5.66 35.88 -37.98
CA GLY A 598 -6.50 37.06 -37.80
C GLY A 598 -5.97 38.08 -36.78
N ALA A 599 -4.83 38.70 -37.10
CA ALA A 599 -4.39 40.06 -36.73
C ALA A 599 -3.81 40.37 -35.31
N PRO A 600 -2.93 41.40 -35.18
CA PRO A 600 -1.84 41.45 -34.19
C PRO A 600 -1.94 42.62 -33.19
N SER A 601 -1.25 42.53 -32.03
CA SER A 601 -0.93 43.71 -31.22
C SER A 601 0.28 43.53 -30.29
N GLN A 602 1.34 44.27 -30.65
CA GLN A 602 2.21 45.16 -29.86
C GLN A 602 2.88 44.71 -28.55
N SER A 603 4.19 44.96 -28.55
CA SER A 603 5.18 44.90 -27.47
C SER A 603 5.00 45.96 -26.39
N MET A 604 5.38 45.63 -25.15
CA MET A 604 6.12 46.53 -24.26
C MET A 604 7.00 45.71 -23.30
N GLY A 605 8.18 46.24 -22.99
CA GLY A 605 9.25 45.56 -22.25
C GLY A 605 9.52 46.09 -20.84
N HIS A 606 10.65 45.60 -20.31
CA HIS A 606 11.34 45.97 -19.05
C HIS A 606 10.59 45.59 -17.75
N VAL A 607 11.19 45.13 -16.64
CA VAL A 607 12.50 45.36 -16.01
C VAL A 607 12.94 44.12 -15.22
N SER A 608 14.24 43.82 -15.27
CA SER A 608 14.97 42.84 -14.46
C SER A 608 15.40 43.43 -13.10
N HIS A 609 15.15 42.71 -12.00
CA HIS A 609 15.75 43.01 -10.69
C HIS A 609 16.54 41.80 -10.16
N SER A 610 17.85 42.01 -10.03
CA SER A 610 18.83 41.17 -9.37
C SER A 610 18.68 41.22 -7.83
N LYS A 611 18.73 40.08 -7.15
CA LYS A 611 19.21 40.01 -5.75
C LYS A 611 20.06 38.76 -5.52
N GLN A 612 21.18 38.99 -4.83
CA GLN A 612 22.25 38.08 -4.44
C GLN A 612 21.85 37.10 -3.31
N PRO A 613 22.63 36.02 -3.08
CA PRO A 613 22.25 34.90 -2.21
C PRO A 613 22.72 35.09 -0.75
N PRO A 614 22.13 34.39 0.24
CA PRO A 614 22.76 34.21 1.53
C PRO A 614 23.52 32.87 1.65
N ARG A 615 24.58 32.97 2.45
CA ARG A 615 25.63 32.02 2.84
C ARG A 615 25.19 30.62 3.29
N GLN A 616 26.03 29.65 2.95
CA GLN A 616 26.06 28.25 3.40
C GLN A 616 26.56 28.08 4.85
N THR A 617 25.99 27.11 5.56
CA THR A 617 26.55 26.48 6.75
C THR A 617 26.64 24.97 6.53
N LEU A 618 27.82 24.38 6.76
CA LEU A 618 28.08 22.94 6.65
C LEU A 618 27.41 22.15 7.79
N GLY A 619 26.83 20.99 7.49
CA GLY A 619 26.28 20.03 8.46
C GLY A 619 26.71 18.59 8.15
N GLN A 620 27.14 17.88 9.20
CA GLN A 620 27.56 16.46 9.26
C GLN A 620 26.39 15.47 9.07
N PRO A 621 26.63 14.17 8.79
CA PRO A 621 25.57 13.25 8.38
C PRO A 621 24.64 12.86 9.54
N GLY A 622 23.33 13.09 9.33
CA GLY A 622 22.26 12.85 10.30
C GLY A 622 21.51 11.52 10.10
N ARG A 623 20.72 11.15 11.11
CA ARG A 623 19.80 10.00 11.12
C ARG A 623 18.72 10.14 10.02
N PRO A 624 18.18 9.02 9.48
CA PRO A 624 17.15 9.06 8.45
C PRO A 624 15.90 9.80 8.93
N PHE A 625 15.34 10.67 8.08
CA PHE A 625 14.12 11.44 8.33
C PHE A 625 13.20 11.41 7.10
N THR A 626 11.89 11.59 7.32
CA THR A 626 10.90 11.65 6.23
C THR A 626 10.72 13.07 5.70
N ARG A 627 10.55 13.19 4.38
CA ARG A 627 10.18 14.44 3.72
C ARG A 627 8.81 14.29 3.04
N LYS A 628 8.00 15.34 3.12
CA LYS A 628 6.70 15.43 2.46
C LYS A 628 6.89 15.76 0.99
N ALA A 629 6.09 15.16 0.11
CA ALA A 629 5.81 15.73 -1.19
C ALA A 629 4.87 16.94 -1.00
N GLU A 630 5.44 18.12 -0.70
CA GLU A 630 4.66 19.31 -0.37
C GLU A 630 3.81 19.80 -1.55
N CYS A 631 2.49 19.86 -1.38
CA CYS A 631 1.62 20.73 -2.16
C CYS A 631 1.73 22.16 -1.59
N ALA A 632 2.51 23.03 -2.21
CA ALA A 632 2.71 24.39 -1.73
C ALA A 632 1.48 25.29 -1.99
N ALA A 633 0.69 25.54 -0.93
CA ALA A 633 0.24 26.87 -0.49
C ALA A 633 -0.66 26.79 0.76
N LYS A 634 -0.13 27.18 1.93
CA LYS A 634 -0.97 27.72 3.03
C LYS A 634 -1.25 29.19 2.71
N VAL A 635 -2.48 29.51 2.34
CA VAL A 635 -3.00 30.88 2.45
C VAL A 635 -3.27 31.13 3.94
N PRO A 636 -2.77 32.22 4.56
CA PRO A 636 -3.08 32.50 5.94
C PRO A 636 -4.52 33.02 6.03
N THR A 637 -5.47 32.15 6.38
CA THR A 637 -6.75 32.61 6.91
C THR A 637 -6.58 32.92 8.38
N ALA A 638 -6.45 34.21 8.70
CA ALA A 638 -6.64 34.69 10.06
C ALA A 638 -8.08 34.37 10.49
N ARG A 639 -8.23 33.42 11.40
CA ARG A 639 -9.35 33.37 12.34
C ARG A 639 -8.78 33.06 13.71
N SER A 640 -8.76 34.10 14.54
CA SER A 640 -8.65 33.98 15.99
C SER A 640 -9.73 33.04 16.48
N ASN A 641 -9.35 32.09 17.32
CA ASN A 641 -10.15 31.56 18.41
C ASN A 641 -9.17 30.77 19.28
N GLU A 642 -8.57 31.48 20.24
CA GLU A 642 -8.00 30.83 21.42
C GLU A 642 -9.15 30.22 22.24
N PRO A 643 -8.94 29.07 22.91
CA PRO A 643 -9.87 28.58 23.91
C PRO A 643 -9.61 29.30 25.24
N GLU A 644 -10.60 30.06 25.72
CA GLU A 644 -10.64 30.46 27.13
C GLU A 644 -10.95 29.22 27.98
N GLU A 645 -9.99 28.87 28.85
CA GLU A 645 -10.26 28.17 30.10
C GLU A 645 -11.29 28.95 30.90
N ASN A 646 -12.33 28.26 31.39
CA ASN A 646 -12.98 28.66 32.63
C ASN A 646 -13.49 27.43 33.36
N ASP A 647 -12.84 27.22 34.50
CA ASP A 647 -13.17 26.29 35.57
C ASP A 647 -14.26 26.91 36.47
N GLU A 648 -15.10 26.04 37.05
CA GLU A 648 -16.00 26.21 38.21
C GLU A 648 -17.02 27.37 38.20
N THR A 649 -18.33 27.16 38.40
CA THR A 649 -18.96 26.87 39.71
C THR A 649 -20.49 26.70 39.53
N GLU A 650 -21.10 25.77 40.27
CA GLU A 650 -22.54 25.77 40.61
C GLU A 650 -22.88 26.97 41.52
N PRO A 651 -24.15 27.46 41.56
CA PRO A 651 -25.11 26.96 42.57
C PRO A 651 -26.61 26.93 42.16
N GLN A 652 -27.29 25.91 42.71
CA GLN A 652 -28.61 25.88 43.38
C GLN A 652 -29.83 26.73 42.95
N ASP A 653 -30.94 25.98 42.78
CA ASP A 653 -32.33 26.19 43.24
C ASP A 653 -33.09 27.52 42.98
N PHE A 654 -34.23 27.45 42.30
CA PHE A 654 -35.58 27.35 42.91
C PHE A 654 -36.73 27.56 41.89
N THR A 655 -37.64 26.56 41.83
CA THR A 655 -39.12 26.60 41.65
C THR A 655 -39.78 27.38 40.49
N PHE A 656 -40.55 26.68 39.65
CA PHE A 656 -41.97 26.33 39.90
C PHE A 656 -42.36 25.03 39.17
#